data_AF-A0A4T0NE95-F1
#
_entry.id   AF-A0A4T0NE95-F1
#
_cell.length_a   1.000
_cell.length_b   1.000
_cell.length_c   1.000
_cell.angle_alpha   90.00
_cell.angle_beta   90.00
_cell.angle_gamma   90.00
#
_symmetry.space_group_name_H-M   'P 1'
#
loop_
_entity.id
_entity.type
_entity.pdbx_description
1 polymer ?
#
loop_
_entity_poly.entity_id
_entity_poly.type
_entity_poly.pdbx_seq_one_letter_code
_entity_poly.pdbx_strand_id
1 'polypeptide(L)'
;MSENNQRESVNAIQALTNTKSRLKGAQTGHSLLAKKRDALMIRFRAILKKIEEAKLKTGKVMQVAAFSLAEVNYVAGDISYQVQESAKRPQLKVKSKQENVSGVTLPGFEIERENSNEFSLTGLGRGGQKVQKCKEIYAKAIETLVELASLQTAFMILDDVIRITNRRVNAIEHVVLPRLENTIKYINSELDEMDREEFFRLKKIQSKKKRDESQDTNEEEEYTQDQAGGADILDQGKDEDVIFYTSDSAKLVEISRNLADSLRTPEKRDQLSNSGNVFTVLNTQLQQSIALNSDPLKLERLTQLCRVTANICLDNDTNRQKLLDAGVHSSVLALLNSLTPQEISNKSHSVVLRAAFGTLLNLSQDYAPSQEVLNSVDALSTVFKFLNRRTIAAGESDTAVLHSYIYEWGWRIVNNLLSSEHAKVEPGVTEAEALFSWVEAFQNDTITKTYTGLDQDDELQGVYEEDLSSLESATMLLETFAFDSETVRLCLADQSKLDVLLAFAETNELPRAYLESADNATIDEWSKIYEECKSAVGKCIVGISSEDKLMNTLFDHGKGSFVQRMLIWLNNDQQRLNISGTLAIGNLARSEENTTTIVRDFNIIPRLVALLQGDDVKVSHASDLLKNLSLPVLNKEVIGKSGAIEAAQKFLSTSFAHVQPLQFATVGFYKHLCTQQLENTLAIVNHDPPILEAIITLINKSDDAGIKSEGTRVFVHGIKSCWMSTDISAQEARSRFIQQPIAKVLVELLCNTRKYQILTNEAIMALTLLASDPAGANYILEENDNLASTLKQLLQDQNEVNKKLKLNICVFYSNLILKQTEQKLNAEELKNSLESDIKLLTEDSDSELSKTAATVIAATNAN
;
A
#
# COMPACT_ATOMS: atom_id res chain seq x y z
N MET A 1 23.67 22.56 -41.31
CA MET A 1 23.66 22.73 -39.84
C MET A 1 22.41 23.43 -39.33
N SER A 2 21.86 24.46 -40.00
CA SER A 2 20.57 25.08 -39.56
C SER A 2 19.37 24.13 -39.63
N GLU A 3 19.28 23.29 -40.66
CA GLU A 3 18.19 22.30 -40.78
C GLU A 3 18.24 21.15 -39.76
N ASN A 4 19.43 20.81 -39.23
CA ASN A 4 19.56 19.78 -38.19
C ASN A 4 19.09 20.30 -36.83
N ASN A 5 19.50 21.51 -36.43
CA ASN A 5 19.06 22.12 -35.18
C ASN A 5 17.54 22.41 -35.17
N GLN A 6 16.95 22.80 -36.32
CA GLN A 6 15.50 22.96 -36.43
C GLN A 6 14.74 21.64 -36.29
N ARG A 7 15.29 20.53 -36.80
CA ARG A 7 14.70 19.19 -36.60
C ARG A 7 14.82 18.72 -35.15
N GLU A 8 15.94 19.00 -34.48
CA GLU A 8 16.15 18.67 -33.06
C GLU A 8 15.20 19.43 -32.14
N SER A 9 15.01 20.74 -32.36
CA SER A 9 14.02 21.59 -31.67
C SER A 9 12.58 21.06 -31.83
N VAL A 10 12.18 20.72 -33.06
CA VAL A 10 10.84 20.17 -33.33
C VAL A 10 10.64 18.81 -32.65
N ASN A 11 11.67 17.96 -32.64
CA ASN A 11 11.64 16.66 -31.97
C ASN A 11 11.55 16.80 -30.44
N ALA A 12 12.27 17.76 -29.84
CA ALA A 12 12.25 18.03 -28.40
C ALA A 12 10.89 18.59 -27.93
N ILE A 13 10.28 19.52 -28.69
CA ILE A 13 8.93 20.05 -28.41
C ILE A 13 7.87 18.94 -28.51
N GLN A 14 8.02 18.03 -29.48
CA GLN A 14 7.12 16.89 -29.64
C GLN A 14 7.30 15.86 -28.52
N ALA A 15 8.53 15.62 -28.08
CA ALA A 15 8.83 14.80 -26.91
C ALA A 15 8.23 15.41 -25.62
N LEU A 16 8.38 16.72 -25.39
CA LEU A 16 7.78 17.42 -24.25
C LEU A 16 6.25 17.27 -24.22
N THR A 17 5.61 17.43 -25.38
CA THR A 17 4.15 17.31 -25.51
C THR A 17 3.69 15.89 -25.20
N ASN A 18 4.42 14.89 -25.67
CA ASN A 18 4.15 13.48 -25.38
C ASN A 18 4.34 13.17 -23.88
N THR A 19 5.42 13.65 -23.26
CA THR A 19 5.69 13.43 -21.83
C THR A 19 4.67 14.13 -20.93
N LYS A 20 4.24 15.35 -21.27
CA LYS A 20 3.13 16.04 -20.57
C LYS A 20 1.79 15.29 -20.71
N SER A 21 1.51 14.73 -21.89
CA SER A 21 0.34 13.88 -22.10
C SER A 21 0.40 12.61 -21.25
N ARG A 22 1.58 11.98 -21.16
CA ARG A 22 1.85 10.82 -20.30
C ARG A 22 1.68 11.16 -18.81
N LEU A 23 2.19 12.31 -18.34
CA LEU A 23 1.99 12.76 -16.95
C LEU A 23 0.51 12.91 -16.63
N LYS A 24 -0.25 13.58 -17.50
CA LYS A 24 -1.68 13.74 -17.33
C LYS A 24 -2.40 12.38 -17.34
N GLY A 25 -1.99 11.47 -18.21
CA GLY A 25 -2.47 10.10 -18.26
C GLY A 25 -2.20 9.34 -16.94
N ALA A 26 -0.98 9.42 -16.41
CA ALA A 26 -0.57 8.80 -15.16
C ALA A 26 -1.32 9.36 -13.95
N GLN A 27 -1.50 10.69 -13.86
CA GLN A 27 -2.31 11.33 -12.81
C GLN A 27 -3.78 10.89 -12.85
N THR A 28 -4.35 10.81 -14.05
CA THR A 28 -5.74 10.35 -14.23
C THR A 28 -5.86 8.85 -13.91
N GLY A 29 -4.87 8.04 -14.33
CA GLY A 29 -4.76 6.62 -14.03
C GLY A 29 -4.64 6.34 -12.52
N HIS A 30 -3.81 7.11 -11.82
CA HIS A 30 -3.67 7.08 -10.36
C HIS A 30 -5.02 7.31 -9.68
N SER A 31 -5.73 8.40 -10.03
CA SER A 31 -7.04 8.73 -9.45
C SER A 31 -8.08 7.64 -9.71
N LEU A 32 -8.09 7.05 -10.91
CA LEU A 32 -9.03 5.99 -11.28
C LEU A 32 -8.71 4.68 -10.54
N LEU A 33 -7.44 4.30 -10.44
CA LEU A 33 -7.02 3.10 -9.72
C LEU A 33 -7.23 3.23 -8.22
N ALA A 34 -6.99 4.40 -7.64
CA ALA A 34 -7.30 4.69 -6.24
C ALA A 34 -8.81 4.54 -5.96
N LYS A 35 -9.68 5.09 -6.83
CA LYS A 35 -11.13 4.90 -6.71
C LYS A 35 -11.55 3.44 -6.88
N LYS A 36 -10.93 2.70 -7.81
CA LYS A 36 -11.18 1.27 -8.02
C LYS A 36 -10.78 0.47 -6.77
N ARG A 37 -9.59 0.73 -6.22
CA ARG A 37 -9.12 0.14 -4.95
C ARG A 37 -10.15 0.37 -3.84
N ASP A 38 -10.58 1.60 -3.63
CA ASP A 38 -11.50 1.93 -2.55
C ASP A 38 -12.85 1.22 -2.71
N ALA A 39 -13.36 1.13 -3.94
CA ALA A 39 -14.57 0.37 -4.25
C ALA A 39 -14.41 -1.15 -4.02
N LEU A 40 -13.27 -1.73 -4.39
CA LEU A 40 -12.96 -3.14 -4.14
C LEU A 40 -12.83 -3.42 -2.64
N MET A 41 -12.18 -2.53 -1.88
CA MET A 41 -12.06 -2.64 -0.41
C MET A 41 -13.41 -2.63 0.30
N ILE A 42 -14.37 -1.80 -0.15
CA ILE A 42 -15.73 -1.80 0.38
C ILE A 42 -16.41 -3.17 0.15
N ARG A 43 -16.28 -3.73 -1.05
CA ARG A 43 -16.84 -5.06 -1.38
C ARG A 43 -16.14 -6.18 -0.62
N PHE A 44 -14.82 -6.09 -0.45
CA PHE A 44 -14.02 -7.02 0.31
C PHE A 44 -14.49 -7.12 1.75
N ARG A 45 -14.65 -5.99 2.44
CA ARG A 45 -15.21 -5.93 3.80
C ARG A 45 -16.63 -6.51 3.87
N ALA A 46 -17.45 -6.28 2.85
CA ALA A 46 -18.80 -6.85 2.79
C ALA A 46 -18.80 -8.38 2.64
N ILE A 47 -17.91 -8.94 1.82
CA ILE A 47 -17.74 -10.40 1.68
C ILE A 47 -17.20 -11.00 2.99
N LEU A 48 -16.23 -10.35 3.62
CA LEU A 48 -15.67 -10.76 4.92
C LEU A 48 -16.75 -10.96 5.98
N LYS A 49 -17.66 -9.99 6.09
CA LYS A 49 -18.81 -10.09 7.00
C LYS A 49 -19.74 -11.25 6.64
N LYS A 50 -20.03 -11.45 5.35
CA LYS A 50 -20.85 -12.59 4.88
C LYS A 50 -20.19 -13.93 5.17
N ILE A 51 -18.86 -14.03 5.08
CA ILE A 51 -18.11 -15.25 5.42
C ILE A 51 -18.27 -15.58 6.91
N GLU A 52 -18.15 -14.57 7.78
CA GLU A 52 -18.34 -14.76 9.22
C GLU A 52 -19.75 -15.27 9.54
N GLU A 53 -20.77 -14.60 9.01
CA GLU A 53 -22.18 -15.00 9.16
C GLU A 53 -22.43 -16.42 8.60
N ALA A 54 -21.88 -16.72 7.42
CA ALA A 54 -21.99 -18.04 6.79
C ALA A 54 -21.26 -19.13 7.58
N LYS A 55 -20.08 -18.84 8.17
CA LYS A 55 -19.34 -19.78 9.04
C LYS A 55 -20.14 -20.12 10.29
N LEU A 56 -20.69 -19.11 10.97
CA LEU A 56 -21.52 -19.30 12.16
C LEU A 56 -22.79 -20.11 11.84
N LYS A 57 -23.47 -19.77 10.74
CA LYS A 57 -24.64 -20.51 10.24
C LYS A 57 -24.29 -21.96 9.91
N THR A 58 -23.19 -22.18 9.20
CA THR A 58 -22.69 -23.53 8.84
C THR A 58 -22.38 -24.34 10.09
N GLY A 59 -21.71 -23.75 11.09
CA GLY A 59 -21.43 -24.42 12.36
C GLY A 59 -22.69 -24.89 13.08
N LYS A 60 -23.73 -24.03 13.17
CA LYS A 60 -25.03 -24.39 13.77
C LYS A 60 -25.74 -25.49 12.98
N VAL A 61 -25.83 -25.38 11.66
CA VAL A 61 -26.50 -26.37 10.81
C VAL A 61 -25.77 -27.72 10.86
N MET A 62 -24.44 -27.70 10.88
CA MET A 62 -23.62 -28.91 10.98
C MET A 62 -23.77 -29.60 12.35
N GLN A 63 -23.88 -28.82 13.44
CA GLN A 63 -24.17 -29.35 14.77
C GLN A 63 -25.54 -30.05 14.79
N VAL A 64 -26.59 -29.41 14.25
CA VAL A 64 -27.92 -30.00 14.14
C VAL A 64 -27.92 -31.24 13.24
N ALA A 65 -27.14 -31.24 12.16
CA ALA A 65 -26.95 -32.41 11.29
C ALA A 65 -26.31 -33.58 12.05
N ALA A 66 -25.24 -33.34 12.79
CA ALA A 66 -24.55 -34.36 13.59
C ALA A 66 -25.47 -34.95 14.68
N PHE A 67 -26.26 -34.12 15.37
CA PHE A 67 -27.26 -34.60 16.33
C PHE A 67 -28.35 -35.43 15.66
N SER A 68 -28.83 -35.03 14.48
CA SER A 68 -29.82 -35.79 13.71
C SER A 68 -29.29 -37.17 13.30
N LEU A 69 -28.01 -37.28 12.93
CA LEU A 69 -27.37 -38.56 12.65
C LEU A 69 -27.26 -39.43 13.90
N ALA A 70 -26.96 -38.83 15.06
CA ALA A 70 -26.93 -39.56 16.33
C ALA A 70 -28.32 -40.12 16.70
N GLU A 71 -29.40 -39.36 16.47
CA GLU A 71 -30.78 -39.84 16.65
C GLU A 71 -31.08 -41.04 15.72
N VAL A 72 -30.63 -40.98 14.47
CA VAL A 72 -30.79 -42.07 13.51
C VAL A 72 -30.03 -43.31 13.97
N ASN A 73 -28.77 -43.16 14.38
CA ASN A 73 -27.95 -44.28 14.85
C ASN A 73 -28.54 -44.94 16.10
N TYR A 74 -29.16 -44.16 16.99
CA TYR A 74 -29.84 -44.69 18.17
C TYR A 74 -31.10 -45.51 17.81
N VAL A 75 -31.89 -45.06 16.84
CA VAL A 75 -33.18 -45.70 16.49
C VAL A 75 -33.01 -46.85 15.50
N ALA A 76 -32.16 -46.69 14.49
CA ALA A 76 -32.01 -47.59 13.35
C ALA A 76 -30.70 -48.38 13.36
N GLY A 77 -29.77 -48.08 14.28
CA GLY A 77 -28.41 -48.64 14.25
C GLY A 77 -27.56 -48.00 13.15
N ASP A 78 -26.46 -48.68 12.79
CA ASP A 78 -25.58 -48.19 11.73
C ASP A 78 -26.22 -48.35 10.34
N ILE A 79 -26.53 -47.21 9.70
CA ILE A 79 -27.13 -47.14 8.37
C ILE A 79 -26.10 -46.96 7.24
N SER A 80 -24.81 -46.91 7.55
CA SER A 80 -23.74 -46.53 6.61
C SER A 80 -23.68 -47.44 5.38
N TYR A 81 -23.81 -48.76 5.57
CA TYR A 81 -23.80 -49.74 4.47
C TYR A 81 -24.98 -49.54 3.50
N GLN A 82 -26.18 -49.28 4.05
CA GLN A 82 -27.39 -49.07 3.26
C GLN A 82 -27.32 -47.79 2.44
N VAL A 83 -26.73 -46.73 2.99
CA VAL A 83 -26.50 -45.46 2.27
C VAL A 83 -25.48 -45.65 1.15
N GLN A 84 -24.40 -46.41 1.38
CA GLN A 84 -23.37 -46.67 0.36
C GLN A 84 -23.91 -47.51 -0.81
N GLU A 85 -24.74 -48.52 -0.54
CA GLU A 85 -25.34 -49.37 -1.58
C GLU A 85 -26.36 -48.63 -2.44
N SER A 86 -27.08 -47.67 -1.85
CA SER A 86 -28.14 -46.90 -2.51
C SER A 86 -27.64 -45.64 -3.22
N ALA A 87 -26.45 -45.12 -2.89
CA ALA A 87 -25.85 -43.94 -3.50
C ALA A 87 -25.25 -44.22 -4.90
N LYS A 88 -26.10 -44.55 -5.88
CA LYS A 88 -25.67 -44.86 -7.27
C LYS A 88 -25.52 -43.63 -8.17
N ARG A 89 -26.15 -42.50 -7.81
CA ARG A 89 -26.09 -41.21 -8.53
C ARG A 89 -25.96 -40.04 -7.55
N PRO A 90 -25.23 -38.97 -7.91
CA PRO A 90 -25.12 -37.78 -7.07
C PRO A 90 -26.45 -37.02 -7.01
N GLN A 91 -27.04 -36.90 -5.82
CA GLN A 91 -28.30 -36.17 -5.62
C GLN A 91 -28.13 -34.64 -5.66
N LEU A 92 -26.93 -34.16 -5.36
CA LEU A 92 -26.55 -32.74 -5.37
C LEU A 92 -25.38 -32.56 -6.34
N LYS A 93 -25.54 -31.67 -7.32
CA LYS A 93 -24.48 -31.26 -8.25
C LYS A 93 -24.19 -29.79 -8.02
N VAL A 94 -22.93 -29.39 -8.15
CA VAL A 94 -22.51 -27.99 -8.02
C VAL A 94 -22.13 -27.47 -9.40
N LYS A 95 -22.70 -26.34 -9.78
CA LYS A 95 -22.41 -25.65 -11.04
C LYS A 95 -21.66 -24.36 -10.74
N SER A 96 -20.56 -24.14 -11.45
CA SER A 96 -19.84 -22.87 -11.39
C SER A 96 -20.52 -21.83 -12.27
N LYS A 97 -20.68 -20.63 -11.74
CA LYS A 97 -21.11 -19.40 -12.40
C LYS A 97 -20.01 -18.36 -12.26
N GLN A 98 -19.97 -17.38 -13.14
CA GLN A 98 -19.08 -16.23 -12.99
C GLN A 98 -19.92 -14.98 -12.75
N GLU A 99 -19.53 -14.18 -11.76
CA GLU A 99 -20.12 -12.89 -11.43
C GLU A 99 -19.05 -11.81 -11.62
N ASN A 100 -19.38 -10.70 -12.30
CA ASN A 100 -18.45 -9.59 -12.47
C ASN A 100 -18.70 -8.53 -11.38
N VAL A 101 -17.68 -8.28 -10.56
CA VAL A 101 -17.71 -7.26 -9.52
C VAL A 101 -16.59 -6.25 -9.79
N SER A 102 -16.98 -5.02 -10.15
CA SER A 102 -16.03 -3.91 -10.36
C SER A 102 -14.88 -4.23 -11.33
N GLY A 103 -15.14 -5.04 -12.36
CA GLY A 103 -14.17 -5.45 -13.37
C GLY A 103 -13.37 -6.71 -13.01
N VAL A 104 -13.74 -7.43 -11.93
CA VAL A 104 -13.13 -8.71 -11.52
C VAL A 104 -14.17 -9.82 -11.65
N THR A 105 -13.81 -10.91 -12.34
CA THR A 105 -14.65 -12.10 -12.49
C THR A 105 -14.48 -13.02 -11.29
N LEU A 106 -15.51 -13.09 -10.45
CA LEU A 106 -15.56 -13.94 -9.26
C LEU A 106 -16.34 -15.23 -9.59
N PRO A 107 -15.81 -16.41 -9.22
CA PRO A 107 -16.55 -17.67 -9.34
C PRO A 107 -17.61 -17.77 -8.24
N GLY A 108 -18.84 -18.02 -8.65
CA GLY A 108 -19.98 -18.36 -7.81
C GLY A 108 -20.36 -19.83 -7.94
N PHE A 109 -20.76 -20.49 -6.85
CA PHE A 109 -21.24 -21.88 -6.92
C PHE A 109 -22.75 -21.95 -6.67
N GLU A 110 -23.49 -22.58 -7.59
CA GLU A 110 -24.93 -22.85 -7.47
C GLU A 110 -25.17 -24.36 -7.34
N ILE A 111 -26.17 -24.75 -6.54
CA ILE A 111 -26.53 -26.16 -6.34
C ILE A 111 -27.69 -26.52 -7.26
N GLU A 112 -27.53 -27.63 -7.98
CA GLU A 112 -28.57 -28.27 -8.75
C GLU A 112 -28.99 -29.57 -8.04
N ARG A 113 -30.26 -29.63 -7.62
CA ARG A 113 -30.85 -30.80 -6.95
C ARG A 113 -31.51 -31.70 -7.98
N GLU A 114 -31.11 -32.96 -8.01
CA GLU A 114 -31.74 -33.96 -8.87
C GLU A 114 -32.92 -34.60 -8.11
N ASN A 115 -34.16 -34.29 -8.52
CA ASN A 115 -35.39 -34.82 -7.91
C ASN A 115 -35.63 -36.29 -8.30
N SER A 116 -34.75 -37.19 -7.86
CA SER A 116 -34.97 -38.64 -7.99
C SER A 116 -35.23 -39.25 -6.61
N ASN A 117 -36.46 -39.74 -6.41
CA ASN A 117 -36.88 -40.43 -5.19
C ASN A 117 -36.54 -41.93 -5.24
N GLU A 118 -35.28 -42.29 -5.55
CA GLU A 118 -34.82 -43.69 -5.47
C GLU A 118 -34.74 -44.23 -4.03
N PHE A 119 -34.96 -43.38 -3.03
CA PHE A 119 -34.88 -43.66 -1.59
C PHE A 119 -36.25 -43.94 -0.91
N SER A 120 -37.33 -44.12 -1.66
CA SER A 120 -38.70 -44.20 -1.12
C SER A 120 -38.98 -45.45 -0.26
N LEU A 121 -38.24 -46.55 -0.48
CA LEU A 121 -38.44 -47.81 0.26
C LEU A 121 -37.56 -47.98 1.52
N THR A 122 -36.47 -47.24 1.66
CA THR A 122 -35.50 -47.35 2.77
C THR A 122 -36.01 -46.81 4.12
N GLY A 123 -37.21 -46.21 4.14
CA GLY A 123 -37.86 -45.68 5.35
C GLY A 123 -38.98 -46.55 5.93
N LEU A 124 -39.20 -47.77 5.42
CA LEU A 124 -40.32 -48.62 5.86
C LEU A 124 -40.05 -49.37 7.18
N GLY A 125 -38.82 -49.39 7.68
CA GLY A 125 -38.43 -49.95 8.99
C GLY A 125 -38.55 -48.96 10.15
N ARG A 126 -38.36 -49.45 11.40
CA ARG A 126 -38.32 -48.60 12.61
C ARG A 126 -37.31 -47.46 12.40
N GLY A 127 -37.77 -46.21 12.38
CA GLY A 127 -36.93 -45.01 12.30
C GLY A 127 -36.88 -44.28 10.96
N GLY A 128 -37.60 -44.72 9.91
CA GLY A 128 -37.55 -44.08 8.58
C GLY A 128 -37.86 -42.57 8.55
N GLN A 129 -38.77 -42.08 9.40
CA GLN A 129 -39.02 -40.64 9.54
C GLN A 129 -37.79 -39.86 10.03
N LYS A 130 -36.99 -40.46 10.92
CA LYS A 130 -35.74 -39.85 11.42
C LYS A 130 -34.66 -39.85 10.35
N VAL A 131 -34.56 -40.92 9.56
CA VAL A 131 -33.64 -41.01 8.41
C VAL A 131 -33.95 -39.94 7.36
N GLN A 132 -35.22 -39.76 7.01
CA GLN A 132 -35.65 -38.73 6.06
C GLN A 132 -35.35 -37.31 6.58
N LYS A 133 -35.65 -37.05 7.86
CA LYS A 133 -35.32 -35.78 8.52
C LYS A 133 -33.80 -35.53 8.52
N CYS A 134 -32.99 -36.55 8.79
CA CYS A 134 -31.53 -36.47 8.74
C CYS A 134 -31.03 -36.13 7.33
N LYS A 135 -31.57 -36.78 6.29
CA LYS A 135 -31.26 -36.49 4.90
C LYS A 135 -31.52 -35.03 4.54
N GLU A 136 -32.68 -34.49 4.93
CA GLU A 136 -33.05 -33.09 4.66
C GLU A 136 -32.14 -32.08 5.39
N ILE A 137 -31.74 -32.39 6.63
CA ILE A 137 -30.83 -31.53 7.41
C ILE A 137 -29.41 -31.54 6.80
N TYR A 138 -28.90 -32.71 6.39
CA TYR A 138 -27.60 -32.80 5.71
C TYR A 138 -27.60 -32.15 4.33
N ALA A 139 -28.71 -32.21 3.59
CA ALA A 139 -28.85 -31.49 2.32
C ALA A 139 -28.72 -29.96 2.54
N LYS A 140 -29.36 -29.43 3.60
CA LYS A 140 -29.20 -28.01 4.00
C LYS A 140 -27.78 -27.69 4.47
N ALA A 141 -27.10 -28.61 5.15
CA ALA A 141 -25.72 -28.42 5.57
C ALA A 141 -24.76 -28.28 4.36
N ILE A 142 -24.93 -29.13 3.35
CA ILE A 142 -24.17 -29.05 2.09
C ILE A 142 -24.47 -27.72 1.38
N GLU A 143 -25.70 -27.23 1.39
CA GLU A 143 -26.03 -25.91 0.83
C GLU A 143 -25.29 -24.77 1.50
N THR A 144 -25.26 -24.75 2.84
CA THR A 144 -24.49 -23.73 3.57
C THR A 144 -22.99 -23.84 3.34
N LEU A 145 -22.46 -25.06 3.12
CA LEU A 145 -21.06 -25.28 2.80
C LEU A 145 -20.69 -24.78 1.41
N VAL A 146 -21.54 -24.99 0.40
CA VAL A 146 -21.29 -24.47 -0.96
C VAL A 146 -21.38 -22.94 -0.98
N GLU A 147 -22.34 -22.35 -0.27
CA GLU A 147 -22.43 -20.90 -0.08
C GLU A 147 -21.14 -20.34 0.55
N LEU A 148 -20.65 -21.00 1.63
CA LEU A 148 -19.40 -20.61 2.29
C LEU A 148 -18.18 -20.76 1.37
N ALA A 149 -18.08 -21.87 0.63
CA ALA A 149 -16.99 -22.10 -0.31
C ALA A 149 -16.98 -21.04 -1.43
N SER A 150 -18.15 -20.66 -1.94
CA SER A 150 -18.28 -19.60 -2.94
C SER A 150 -17.77 -18.26 -2.42
N LEU A 151 -18.13 -17.90 -1.19
CA LEU A 151 -17.67 -16.65 -0.56
C LEU A 151 -16.17 -16.68 -0.28
N GLN A 152 -15.62 -17.81 0.19
CA GLN A 152 -14.19 -17.97 0.46
C GLN A 152 -13.33 -17.88 -0.80
N THR A 153 -13.74 -18.53 -1.89
CA THR A 153 -13.02 -18.45 -3.16
C THR A 153 -13.08 -17.03 -3.72
N ALA A 154 -14.23 -16.37 -3.67
CA ALA A 154 -14.37 -14.98 -4.08
C ALA A 154 -13.48 -14.04 -3.23
N PHE A 155 -13.35 -14.32 -1.92
CA PHE A 155 -12.49 -13.56 -1.01
C PHE A 155 -11.00 -13.68 -1.37
N MET A 156 -10.50 -14.89 -1.63
CA MET A 156 -9.08 -15.08 -2.00
C MET A 156 -8.74 -14.34 -3.29
N ILE A 157 -9.59 -14.47 -4.33
CA ILE A 157 -9.36 -13.79 -5.61
C ILE A 157 -9.41 -12.26 -5.45
N LEU A 158 -10.36 -11.76 -4.64
CA LEU A 158 -10.50 -10.33 -4.42
C LEU A 158 -9.32 -9.76 -3.61
N ASP A 159 -8.78 -10.51 -2.63
CA ASP A 159 -7.59 -10.13 -1.87
C ASP A 159 -6.38 -9.91 -2.81
N ASP A 160 -6.14 -10.89 -3.70
CA ASP A 160 -5.03 -10.83 -4.66
C ASP A 160 -5.16 -9.61 -5.59
N VAL A 161 -6.37 -9.36 -6.12
CA VAL A 161 -6.60 -8.21 -7.00
C VAL A 161 -6.44 -6.87 -6.27
N ILE A 162 -6.90 -6.78 -5.02
CA ILE A 162 -6.74 -5.57 -4.20
C ILE A 162 -5.26 -5.31 -3.94
N ARG A 163 -4.48 -6.34 -3.58
CA ARG A 163 -3.03 -6.24 -3.35
C ARG A 163 -2.30 -5.74 -4.58
N ILE A 164 -2.60 -6.29 -5.75
CA ILE A 164 -2.02 -5.86 -7.02
C ILE A 164 -2.43 -4.41 -7.34
N THR A 165 -3.70 -4.05 -7.11
CA THR A 165 -4.20 -2.69 -7.36
C THR A 165 -3.53 -1.66 -6.44
N ASN A 166 -3.32 -1.98 -5.15
CA ASN A 166 -2.58 -1.15 -4.20
C ASN A 166 -1.15 -0.89 -4.67
N ARG A 167 -0.43 -1.96 -5.01
CA ARG A 167 0.95 -1.85 -5.50
C ARG A 167 1.06 -0.93 -6.72
N ARG A 168 0.07 -0.95 -7.63
CA ARG A 168 0.04 -0.03 -8.78
C ARG A 168 -0.20 1.41 -8.43
N VAL A 169 -1.14 1.66 -7.52
CA VAL A 169 -1.39 3.02 -7.04
C VAL A 169 -0.10 3.60 -6.46
N ASN A 170 0.57 2.82 -5.59
CA ASN A 170 1.84 3.21 -4.99
C ASN A 170 2.97 3.39 -6.02
N ALA A 171 3.10 2.48 -7.00
CA ALA A 171 4.11 2.60 -8.05
C ALA A 171 3.88 3.83 -8.94
N ILE A 172 2.63 4.16 -9.27
CA ILE A 172 2.33 5.36 -10.04
C ILE A 172 2.63 6.62 -9.22
N GLU A 173 2.20 6.64 -7.95
CA GLU A 173 2.34 7.77 -7.05
C GLU A 173 3.80 8.09 -6.73
N HIS A 174 4.59 7.05 -6.38
CA HIS A 174 5.94 7.23 -5.88
C HIS A 174 7.04 6.99 -6.91
N VAL A 175 6.76 6.42 -8.09
CA VAL A 175 7.81 6.13 -9.08
C VAL A 175 7.52 6.79 -10.42
N VAL A 176 6.33 6.59 -10.98
CA VAL A 176 6.00 7.07 -12.33
C VAL A 176 5.78 8.58 -12.37
N LEU A 177 5.00 9.12 -11.42
CA LEU A 177 4.72 10.56 -11.38
C LEU A 177 5.99 11.40 -11.17
N PRO A 178 6.84 11.13 -10.14
CA PRO A 178 8.07 11.90 -9.94
C PRO A 178 8.99 11.85 -11.16
N ARG A 179 9.15 10.67 -11.77
CA ARG A 179 10.00 10.50 -12.95
C ARG A 179 9.52 11.29 -14.17
N LEU A 180 8.21 11.30 -14.43
CA LEU A 180 7.63 12.07 -15.54
C LEU A 180 7.78 13.58 -15.29
N GLU A 181 7.61 14.03 -14.05
CA GLU A 181 7.81 15.43 -13.67
C GLU A 181 9.28 15.86 -13.83
N ASN A 182 10.22 15.03 -13.37
CA ASN A 182 11.67 15.26 -13.55
C ASN A 182 12.07 15.24 -15.03
N THR A 183 11.53 14.32 -15.83
CA THR A 183 11.79 14.29 -17.29
C THR A 183 11.25 15.54 -17.98
N ILE A 184 10.07 16.03 -17.57
CA ILE A 184 9.53 17.29 -18.09
C ILE A 184 10.43 18.47 -17.71
N LYS A 185 10.94 18.49 -16.47
CA LYS A 185 11.87 19.52 -16.00
C LYS A 185 13.15 19.54 -16.84
N TYR A 186 13.75 18.37 -17.10
CA TYR A 186 14.93 18.21 -17.94
C TYR A 186 14.71 18.65 -19.40
N ILE A 187 13.62 18.20 -20.04
CA ILE A 187 13.34 18.62 -21.42
C ILE A 187 13.11 20.14 -21.50
N ASN A 188 12.48 20.75 -20.50
CA ASN A 188 12.33 22.20 -20.46
C ASN A 188 13.68 22.90 -20.28
N SER A 189 14.59 22.41 -19.43
CA SER A 189 15.91 23.02 -19.27
C SER A 189 16.76 22.92 -20.53
N GLU A 190 16.71 21.78 -21.23
CA GLU A 190 17.39 21.61 -22.52
C GLU A 190 16.81 22.55 -23.60
N LEU A 191 15.49 22.69 -23.68
CA LEU A 191 14.86 23.64 -24.61
C LEU A 191 15.26 25.08 -24.30
N ASP A 192 15.29 25.47 -23.02
CA ASP A 192 15.71 26.81 -22.59
C ASP A 192 17.19 27.08 -22.93
N GLU A 193 18.06 26.08 -22.82
CA GLU A 193 19.48 26.23 -23.15
C GLU A 193 19.73 26.25 -24.67
N MET A 194 19.00 25.43 -25.45
CA MET A 194 18.99 25.52 -26.91
C MET A 194 18.52 26.89 -27.41
N ASP A 195 17.47 27.46 -26.80
CA ASP A 195 16.97 28.80 -27.11
C ASP A 195 18.01 29.88 -26.79
N ARG A 196 18.78 29.72 -25.70
CA ARG A 196 19.89 30.62 -25.35
C ARG A 196 21.04 30.52 -26.35
N GLU A 197 21.44 29.32 -26.74
CA GLU A 197 22.48 29.12 -27.74
C GLU A 197 22.10 29.71 -29.09
N GLU A 198 20.85 29.50 -29.55
CA GLU A 198 20.34 30.06 -30.79
C GLU A 198 20.30 31.59 -30.72
N PHE A 199 19.90 32.16 -29.59
CA PHE A 199 19.95 33.61 -29.33
C PHE A 199 21.37 34.18 -29.38
N PHE A 200 22.36 33.51 -28.76
CA PHE A 200 23.77 33.91 -28.81
C PHE A 200 24.36 33.79 -30.22
N ARG A 201 24.02 32.73 -30.95
CA ARG A 201 24.46 32.51 -32.34
C ARG A 201 23.92 33.59 -33.27
N LEU A 202 22.64 33.93 -33.18
CA LEU A 202 22.01 35.01 -33.92
C LEU A 202 22.68 36.36 -33.63
N LYS A 203 22.96 36.65 -32.35
CA LYS A 203 23.67 37.87 -31.94
C LYS A 203 25.10 37.92 -32.49
N LYS A 204 25.82 36.79 -32.51
CA LYS A 204 27.17 36.68 -33.07
C LYS A 204 27.19 36.88 -34.58
N ILE A 205 26.22 36.30 -35.30
CA ILE A 205 26.04 36.50 -36.75
C ILE A 205 25.73 37.96 -37.07
N GLN A 206 24.84 38.61 -36.31
CA GLN A 206 24.57 40.04 -36.48
C GLN A 206 25.79 40.92 -36.18
N SER A 207 26.58 40.56 -35.16
CA SER A 207 27.82 41.29 -34.84
C SER A 207 28.93 41.06 -35.85
N LYS A 208 28.99 39.87 -36.47
CA LYS A 208 29.92 39.56 -37.57
C LYS A 208 29.50 40.30 -38.85
N LYS A 209 28.22 40.29 -39.19
CA LYS A 209 27.68 41.05 -40.32
C LYS A 209 27.93 42.56 -40.18
N LYS A 210 27.83 43.12 -38.98
CA LYS A 210 28.21 44.52 -38.70
C LYS A 210 29.72 44.79 -38.81
N ARG A 211 30.57 43.78 -38.54
CA ARG A 211 32.03 43.86 -38.73
C ARG A 211 32.42 43.74 -40.20
N ASP A 212 31.80 42.82 -40.92
CA ASP A 212 32.01 42.62 -42.35
C ASP A 212 31.53 43.88 -43.12
N GLU A 213 30.38 44.46 -42.75
CA GLU A 213 29.90 45.77 -43.29
C GLU A 213 30.82 46.96 -42.97
N SER A 214 31.70 46.86 -41.97
CA SER A 214 32.72 47.89 -41.64
C SER A 214 34.12 47.56 -42.16
N GLN A 215 34.38 46.33 -42.60
CA GLN A 215 35.59 45.92 -43.30
C GLN A 215 35.45 46.08 -44.83
N ASP A 216 34.26 45.86 -45.39
CA ASP A 216 33.94 46.08 -46.81
C ASP A 216 34.11 47.57 -47.21
N THR A 217 34.00 48.52 -46.28
CA THR A 217 34.30 49.94 -46.55
C THR A 217 35.80 50.29 -46.59
N ASN A 218 36.68 49.39 -46.13
CA ASN A 218 38.14 49.62 -46.06
C ASN A 218 38.96 48.75 -47.02
N GLU A 219 38.36 47.72 -47.65
CA GLU A 219 39.07 46.77 -48.52
C GLU A 219 38.77 46.95 -50.03
N GLU A 220 37.97 47.95 -50.44
CA GLU A 220 37.74 48.29 -51.86
C GLU A 220 38.88 49.13 -52.51
N GLU A 221 39.98 49.42 -51.80
CA GLU A 221 41.16 50.14 -52.33
C GLU A 221 42.44 49.28 -52.40
N GLU A 222 42.42 47.97 -52.69
CA GLU A 222 43.68 47.30 -53.11
C GLU A 222 43.52 46.03 -53.97
N TYR A 223 43.78 46.23 -55.28
CA TYR A 223 44.44 45.33 -56.23
C TYR A 223 43.82 44.00 -56.76
N THR A 224 43.60 44.07 -58.07
CA THR A 224 43.57 43.11 -59.19
C THR A 224 44.60 41.96 -59.24
N GLN A 225 44.21 40.90 -59.98
CA GLN A 225 44.97 39.75 -60.56
C GLN A 225 45.28 38.62 -59.55
N ASP A 226 44.94 37.34 -59.76
CA ASP A 226 45.25 36.52 -60.94
C ASP A 226 44.38 35.24 -61.04
N GLN A 227 44.45 34.59 -62.22
CA GLN A 227 43.67 33.44 -62.68
C GLN A 227 44.03 32.06 -62.07
N ALA A 228 43.07 31.11 -62.18
CA ALA A 228 43.20 29.78 -62.82
C ALA A 228 42.93 28.49 -61.97
N GLY A 229 42.08 27.61 -62.56
CA GLY A 229 41.86 26.18 -62.26
C GLY A 229 40.48 25.89 -61.63
N GLY A 230 39.43 25.35 -62.26
CA GLY A 230 39.31 24.20 -63.18
C GLY A 230 39.37 22.89 -62.35
N ALA A 231 38.48 21.90 -62.41
CA ALA A 231 37.22 21.62 -63.08
C ALA A 231 36.58 20.41 -62.34
N ASP A 232 35.26 20.25 -62.47
CA ASP A 232 34.44 19.12 -62.02
C ASP A 232 34.53 17.94 -63.02
N ILE A 233 34.48 16.66 -62.59
CA ILE A 233 34.13 15.45 -63.38
C ILE A 233 33.97 14.18 -62.50
N LEU A 234 32.73 13.66 -62.51
CA LEU A 234 32.17 12.29 -62.50
C LEU A 234 32.97 11.03 -62.06
N ASP A 235 32.33 10.28 -61.15
CA ASP A 235 31.84 8.88 -61.18
C ASP A 235 32.70 7.66 -61.66
N GLN A 236 32.58 6.59 -60.85
CA GLN A 236 32.89 5.14 -60.96
C GLN A 236 34.32 4.61 -60.99
N GLY A 237 34.57 3.69 -60.04
CA GLY A 237 35.60 2.65 -60.13
C GLY A 237 35.63 1.77 -58.87
N LYS A 238 35.12 0.54 -58.99
CA LYS A 238 35.27 -0.56 -58.02
C LYS A 238 36.75 -0.88 -57.79
N ASP A 239 37.08 -1.43 -56.61
CA ASP A 239 37.93 -2.63 -56.52
C ASP A 239 37.64 -3.42 -55.23
N GLU A 240 37.58 -4.73 -55.41
CA GLU A 240 37.43 -5.78 -54.40
C GLU A 240 38.81 -6.20 -53.82
N ASP A 241 38.71 -6.85 -52.65
CA ASP A 241 39.64 -7.81 -52.02
C ASP A 241 40.87 -7.31 -51.27
N VAL A 242 40.84 -7.51 -49.94
CA VAL A 242 41.81 -8.39 -49.25
C VAL A 242 41.09 -9.19 -48.14
N ILE A 243 40.89 -10.49 -48.38
CA ILE A 243 40.52 -11.48 -47.37
C ILE A 243 41.81 -11.99 -46.70
N PHE A 244 41.95 -11.76 -45.39
CA PHE A 244 42.86 -12.54 -44.55
C PHE A 244 42.08 -13.60 -43.76
N TYR A 245 42.56 -14.83 -43.79
CA TYR A 245 42.00 -15.99 -43.11
C TYR A 245 41.89 -15.78 -41.59
N THR A 246 40.74 -16.10 -41.00
CA THR A 246 40.60 -16.87 -39.73
C THR A 246 39.12 -17.19 -39.46
N SER A 247 38.82 -18.45 -39.08
CA SER A 247 37.58 -19.08 -38.58
C SER A 247 36.19 -18.57 -39.05
N ASP A 248 35.27 -19.47 -39.42
CA ASP A 248 33.85 -19.15 -39.71
C ASP A 248 33.17 -18.27 -38.63
N SER A 249 33.65 -18.32 -37.38
CA SER A 249 33.15 -17.51 -36.28
C SER A 249 33.49 -16.02 -36.38
N ALA A 250 34.65 -15.64 -36.94
CA ALA A 250 35.04 -14.23 -37.08
C ALA A 250 34.19 -13.51 -38.14
N LYS A 251 33.88 -14.20 -39.26
CA LYS A 251 32.96 -13.71 -40.28
C LYS A 251 31.55 -13.49 -39.72
N LEU A 252 31.07 -14.41 -38.89
CA LEU A 252 29.75 -14.28 -38.25
C LEU A 252 29.69 -13.09 -37.29
N VAL A 253 30.77 -12.79 -36.58
CA VAL A 253 30.88 -11.60 -35.72
C VAL A 253 30.75 -10.32 -36.56
N GLU A 254 31.49 -10.22 -37.66
CA GLU A 254 31.48 -9.05 -38.54
C GLU A 254 30.10 -8.83 -39.20
N ILE A 255 29.48 -9.91 -39.69
CA ILE A 255 28.12 -9.87 -40.24
C ILE A 255 27.12 -9.38 -39.18
N SER A 256 27.20 -9.91 -37.95
CA SER A 256 26.30 -9.51 -36.86
C SER A 256 26.49 -8.05 -36.48
N ARG A 257 27.73 -7.54 -36.48
CA ARG A 257 28.05 -6.14 -36.22
C ARG A 257 27.44 -5.21 -37.27
N ASN A 258 27.69 -5.51 -38.55
CA ASN A 258 27.16 -4.73 -39.66
C ASN A 258 25.63 -4.72 -39.69
N LEU A 259 25.00 -5.85 -39.33
CA LEU A 259 23.56 -5.96 -39.19
C LEU A 259 23.05 -5.10 -38.02
N ALA A 260 23.68 -5.17 -36.85
CA ALA A 260 23.30 -4.38 -35.68
C ALA A 260 23.35 -2.87 -35.99
N ASP A 261 24.42 -2.40 -36.64
CA ASP A 261 24.58 -0.99 -36.98
C ASP A 261 23.56 -0.53 -38.03
N SER A 262 23.24 -1.38 -39.01
CA SER A 262 22.20 -1.10 -40.02
C SER A 262 20.80 -0.98 -39.42
N LEU A 263 20.50 -1.72 -38.35
CA LEU A 263 19.18 -1.74 -37.70
C LEU A 263 18.90 -0.53 -36.80
N ARG A 264 19.83 0.42 -36.69
CA ARG A 264 19.61 1.70 -36.00
C ARG A 264 18.56 2.56 -36.68
N THR A 265 18.32 2.39 -37.99
CA THR A 265 17.28 3.14 -38.71
C THR A 265 15.93 2.38 -38.77
N PRO A 266 14.79 3.07 -38.65
CA PRO A 266 13.46 2.45 -38.68
C PRO A 266 13.19 1.64 -39.95
N GLU A 267 13.63 2.12 -41.12
CA GLU A 267 13.34 1.51 -42.42
C GLU A 267 13.92 0.11 -42.53
N LYS A 268 15.12 -0.09 -41.97
CA LYS A 268 15.78 -1.39 -41.95
C LYS A 268 15.09 -2.37 -41.00
N ARG A 269 14.54 -1.88 -39.89
CA ARG A 269 13.75 -2.71 -38.96
C ARG A 269 12.46 -3.21 -39.62
N ASP A 270 11.77 -2.34 -40.35
CA ASP A 270 10.54 -2.70 -41.07
C ASP A 270 10.77 -3.66 -42.24
N GLN A 271 11.89 -3.50 -42.97
CA GLN A 271 12.30 -4.47 -43.98
C GLN A 271 12.54 -5.86 -43.36
N LEU A 272 13.18 -5.91 -42.20
CA LEU A 272 13.44 -7.15 -41.48
C LEU A 272 12.15 -7.79 -40.96
N SER A 273 11.15 -6.99 -40.56
CA SER A 273 9.83 -7.47 -40.14
C SER A 273 9.20 -8.41 -41.19
N ASN A 274 9.44 -8.17 -42.47
CA ASN A 274 8.86 -8.94 -43.57
C ASN A 274 9.68 -10.18 -43.96
N SER A 275 10.83 -10.41 -43.33
CA SER A 275 11.68 -11.57 -43.61
C SER A 275 11.22 -12.82 -42.84
N GLY A 276 11.07 -13.93 -43.56
CA GLY A 276 10.69 -15.22 -42.96
C GLY A 276 11.87 -15.87 -42.22
N ASN A 277 11.61 -16.39 -41.02
CA ASN A 277 12.51 -17.18 -40.15
C ASN A 277 13.69 -16.45 -39.48
N VAL A 278 13.95 -15.16 -39.76
CA VAL A 278 15.12 -14.45 -39.18
C VAL A 278 15.10 -14.43 -37.64
N PHE A 279 13.94 -14.20 -37.03
CA PHE A 279 13.78 -14.18 -35.57
C PHE A 279 14.06 -15.53 -34.92
N THR A 280 13.59 -16.63 -35.53
CA THR A 280 13.84 -18.01 -35.07
C THR A 280 15.30 -18.40 -35.22
N VAL A 281 15.93 -18.03 -36.34
CA VAL A 281 17.36 -18.25 -36.58
C VAL A 281 18.19 -17.47 -35.58
N LEU A 282 17.86 -16.20 -35.34
CA LEU A 282 18.52 -15.36 -34.34
C LEU A 282 18.46 -16.00 -32.94
N ASN A 283 17.28 -16.48 -32.53
CA ASN A 283 17.15 -17.17 -31.24
C ASN A 283 17.99 -18.45 -31.17
N THR A 284 18.01 -19.24 -32.26
CA THR A 284 18.82 -20.46 -32.34
C THR A 284 20.32 -20.14 -32.20
N GLN A 285 20.78 -19.06 -32.84
CA GLN A 285 22.16 -18.60 -32.76
C GLN A 285 22.53 -18.08 -31.37
N LEU A 286 21.60 -17.38 -30.70
CA LEU A 286 21.75 -17.00 -29.29
C LEU A 286 21.93 -18.25 -28.43
N GLN A 287 21.01 -19.22 -28.50
CA GLN A 287 21.06 -20.46 -27.70
C GLN A 287 22.37 -21.25 -27.89
N GLN A 288 22.85 -21.38 -29.13
CA GLN A 288 24.11 -22.06 -29.43
C GLN A 288 25.33 -21.35 -28.84
N SER A 289 25.21 -20.06 -28.54
CA SER A 289 26.30 -19.21 -28.04
C SER A 289 26.28 -19.04 -26.51
N ILE A 290 25.24 -19.52 -25.80
CA ILE A 290 25.08 -19.38 -24.33
C ILE A 290 26.05 -20.27 -23.53
N ALA A 291 26.65 -21.31 -24.12
CA ALA A 291 27.67 -22.13 -23.45
C ALA A 291 28.95 -21.31 -23.23
N LEU A 292 28.97 -20.54 -22.13
CA LEU A 292 30.02 -19.61 -21.75
C LEU A 292 31.32 -20.37 -21.48
N ASN A 293 32.27 -20.22 -22.40
CA ASN A 293 33.70 -20.36 -22.13
C ASN A 293 34.29 -18.94 -22.17
N SER A 294 35.38 -18.68 -21.46
CA SER A 294 36.10 -17.39 -21.44
C SER A 294 36.78 -17.02 -22.78
N ASP A 295 36.29 -17.55 -23.91
CA ASP A 295 36.77 -17.29 -25.27
C ASP A 295 36.30 -15.90 -25.75
N PRO A 296 37.21 -14.94 -25.96
CA PRO A 296 36.87 -13.56 -26.34
C PRO A 296 36.03 -13.49 -27.63
N LEU A 297 36.26 -14.39 -28.58
CA LEU A 297 35.60 -14.34 -29.89
C LEU A 297 34.15 -14.80 -29.80
N LYS A 298 33.84 -15.71 -28.87
CA LYS A 298 32.46 -16.12 -28.55
C LYS A 298 31.70 -15.03 -27.79
N LEU A 299 32.35 -14.37 -26.83
CA LEU A 299 31.76 -13.24 -26.10
C LEU A 299 31.45 -12.06 -27.02
N GLU A 300 32.35 -11.76 -27.96
CA GLU A 300 32.11 -10.73 -28.97
C GLU A 300 30.92 -11.11 -29.88
N ARG A 301 30.83 -12.37 -30.33
CA ARG A 301 29.69 -12.85 -31.12
C ARG A 301 28.37 -12.69 -30.35
N LEU A 302 28.34 -13.10 -29.09
CA LEU A 302 27.17 -13.01 -28.23
C LEU A 302 26.75 -11.56 -28.00
N THR A 303 27.72 -10.66 -27.79
CA THR A 303 27.51 -9.21 -27.72
C THR A 303 26.81 -8.70 -28.98
N GLN A 304 27.34 -9.03 -30.16
CA GLN A 304 26.76 -8.56 -31.42
C GLN A 304 25.35 -9.14 -31.66
N LEU A 305 25.09 -10.41 -31.32
CA LEU A 305 23.75 -11.00 -31.41
C LEU A 305 22.74 -10.30 -30.49
N CYS A 306 23.14 -9.96 -29.26
CA CYS A 306 22.29 -9.18 -28.35
C CYS A 306 22.06 -7.77 -28.89
N ARG A 307 23.08 -7.10 -29.44
CA ARG A 307 22.93 -5.79 -30.10
C ARG A 307 21.96 -5.83 -31.29
N VAL A 308 22.05 -6.85 -32.13
CA VAL A 308 21.08 -7.08 -33.22
C VAL A 308 19.68 -7.17 -32.63
N THR A 309 19.49 -8.01 -31.61
CA THR A 309 18.19 -8.24 -30.98
C THR A 309 17.60 -6.96 -30.38
N ALA A 310 18.40 -6.21 -29.60
CA ALA A 310 18.02 -4.93 -29.03
C ALA A 310 17.59 -3.93 -30.11
N ASN A 311 18.35 -3.82 -31.19
CA ASN A 311 18.02 -2.88 -32.26
C ASN A 311 16.80 -3.33 -33.06
N ILE A 312 16.57 -4.63 -33.28
CA ILE A 312 15.38 -5.14 -34.00
C ILE A 312 14.06 -4.71 -33.33
N CYS A 313 14.02 -4.72 -31.99
CA CYS A 313 12.82 -4.36 -31.23
C CYS A 313 12.69 -2.88 -30.88
N LEU A 314 13.70 -2.05 -31.21
CA LEU A 314 13.67 -0.63 -30.90
C LEU A 314 12.51 0.07 -31.61
N ASP A 315 11.58 0.59 -30.81
CA ASP A 315 10.35 1.27 -31.25
C ASP A 315 9.52 0.49 -32.29
N ASN A 316 9.52 -0.85 -32.23
CA ASN A 316 8.83 -1.69 -33.21
C ASN A 316 8.06 -2.85 -32.55
N ASP A 317 6.77 -2.65 -32.30
CA ASP A 317 5.88 -3.63 -31.66
C ASP A 317 5.72 -4.94 -32.45
N THR A 318 5.72 -4.86 -33.78
CA THR A 318 5.62 -6.06 -34.63
C THR A 318 6.83 -6.96 -34.42
N ASN A 319 8.02 -6.36 -34.34
CA ASN A 319 9.25 -7.10 -34.10
C ASN A 319 9.36 -7.56 -32.64
N ARG A 320 8.87 -6.78 -31.67
CA ARG A 320 8.73 -7.24 -30.28
C ARG A 320 7.92 -8.53 -30.22
N GLN A 321 6.71 -8.56 -30.81
CA GLN A 321 5.87 -9.76 -30.81
C GLN A 321 6.58 -10.95 -31.49
N LYS A 322 7.22 -10.76 -32.64
CA LYS A 322 7.95 -11.83 -33.33
C LYS A 322 9.14 -12.37 -32.54
N LEU A 323 9.84 -11.52 -31.79
CA LEU A 323 10.91 -11.94 -30.88
C LEU A 323 10.36 -12.73 -29.68
N LEU A 324 9.19 -12.34 -29.16
CA LEU A 324 8.50 -13.10 -28.11
C LEU A 324 8.11 -14.49 -28.62
N ASP A 325 7.45 -14.56 -29.78
CA ASP A 325 7.01 -15.82 -30.40
C ASP A 325 8.21 -16.74 -30.71
N ALA A 326 9.35 -16.16 -31.08
CA ALA A 326 10.59 -16.89 -31.32
C ALA A 326 11.27 -17.38 -30.03
N GLY A 327 10.85 -16.93 -28.84
CA GLY A 327 11.41 -17.33 -27.54
C GLY A 327 12.68 -16.60 -27.13
N VAL A 328 12.96 -15.41 -27.68
CA VAL A 328 14.21 -14.69 -27.45
C VAL A 328 14.35 -14.18 -26.02
N HIS A 329 13.26 -13.70 -25.42
CA HIS A 329 13.22 -13.27 -24.02
C HIS A 329 13.73 -14.38 -23.07
N SER A 330 13.32 -15.62 -23.31
CA SER A 330 13.75 -16.79 -22.51
C SER A 330 15.24 -17.08 -22.68
N SER A 331 15.78 -16.99 -23.91
CA SER A 331 17.21 -17.20 -24.16
C SER A 331 18.08 -16.09 -23.55
N VAL A 332 17.63 -14.83 -23.59
CA VAL A 332 18.35 -13.71 -22.95
C VAL A 332 18.33 -13.88 -21.42
N LEU A 333 17.21 -14.27 -20.83
CA LEU A 333 17.14 -14.56 -19.39
C LEU A 333 17.98 -15.78 -18.99
N ALA A 334 18.04 -16.82 -19.84
CA ALA A 334 18.89 -17.97 -19.61
C ALA A 334 20.38 -17.59 -19.66
N LEU A 335 20.77 -16.73 -20.60
CA LEU A 335 22.12 -16.17 -20.66
C LEU A 335 22.45 -15.43 -19.36
N LEU A 336 21.59 -14.51 -18.93
CA LEU A 336 21.80 -13.75 -17.70
C LEU A 336 21.92 -14.68 -16.47
N ASN A 337 21.01 -15.65 -16.33
CA ASN A 337 21.04 -16.58 -15.20
C ASN A 337 22.22 -17.57 -15.23
N SER A 338 22.91 -17.72 -16.35
CA SER A 338 24.08 -18.60 -16.47
C SER A 338 25.38 -17.95 -15.98
N LEU A 339 25.42 -16.62 -15.84
CA LEU A 339 26.63 -15.89 -15.47
C LEU A 339 26.93 -16.01 -13.98
N THR A 340 28.19 -16.32 -13.67
CA THR A 340 28.71 -16.35 -12.29
C THR A 340 29.16 -14.95 -11.84
N PRO A 341 29.22 -14.65 -10.52
CA PRO A 341 29.72 -13.37 -10.02
C PRO A 341 31.12 -13.00 -10.53
N GLN A 342 32.00 -14.00 -10.70
CA GLN A 342 33.36 -13.79 -11.24
C GLN A 342 33.35 -13.36 -12.71
N GLU A 343 32.44 -13.92 -13.51
CA GLU A 343 32.26 -13.53 -14.90
C GLU A 343 31.64 -12.14 -14.99
N ILE A 344 30.65 -11.81 -14.15
CA ILE A 344 30.01 -10.48 -14.14
C ILE A 344 31.03 -9.35 -13.86
N SER A 345 32.04 -9.61 -13.03
CA SER A 345 33.12 -8.66 -12.75
C SER A 345 34.13 -8.48 -13.90
N ASN A 346 34.11 -9.33 -14.93
CA ASN A 346 35.07 -9.26 -16.04
C ASN A 346 34.59 -8.30 -17.14
N LYS A 347 35.43 -7.35 -17.56
CA LYS A 347 35.14 -6.34 -18.58
C LYS A 347 34.49 -6.91 -19.85
N SER A 348 34.97 -8.05 -20.38
CA SER A 348 34.42 -8.65 -21.60
C SER A 348 32.99 -9.19 -21.42
N HIS A 349 32.68 -9.72 -20.24
CA HIS A 349 31.32 -10.18 -19.93
C HIS A 349 30.40 -9.01 -19.57
N SER A 350 30.92 -7.93 -18.97
CA SER A 350 30.15 -6.70 -18.74
C SER A 350 29.63 -6.08 -20.05
N VAL A 351 30.40 -6.19 -21.14
CA VAL A 351 29.95 -5.73 -22.47
C VAL A 351 28.79 -6.60 -23.00
N VAL A 352 28.86 -7.92 -22.81
CA VAL A 352 27.75 -8.83 -23.13
C VAL A 352 26.52 -8.50 -22.30
N LEU A 353 26.69 -8.29 -20.99
CA LEU A 353 25.63 -7.92 -20.06
C LEU A 353 24.93 -6.64 -20.50
N ARG A 354 25.68 -5.60 -20.86
CA ARG A 354 25.10 -4.35 -21.37
C ARG A 354 24.24 -4.64 -22.61
N ALA A 355 24.73 -5.41 -23.58
CA ALA A 355 23.95 -5.73 -24.77
C ALA A 355 22.68 -6.56 -24.46
N ALA A 356 22.75 -7.49 -23.51
CA ALA A 356 21.61 -8.27 -23.05
C ALA A 356 20.57 -7.40 -22.33
N PHE A 357 21.00 -6.49 -21.46
CA PHE A 357 20.13 -5.51 -20.80
C PHE A 357 19.48 -4.56 -21.81
N GLY A 358 20.20 -4.12 -22.85
CA GLY A 358 19.62 -3.33 -23.93
C GLY A 358 18.49 -4.07 -24.65
N THR A 359 18.62 -5.40 -24.80
CA THR A 359 17.54 -6.23 -25.35
C THR A 359 16.32 -6.27 -24.44
N LEU A 360 16.51 -6.53 -23.14
CA LEU A 360 15.42 -6.55 -22.17
C LEU A 360 14.75 -5.19 -22.00
N LEU A 361 15.53 -4.11 -22.03
CA LEU A 361 15.02 -2.73 -21.95
C LEU A 361 14.02 -2.47 -23.07
N ASN A 362 14.43 -2.70 -24.32
CA ASN A 362 13.58 -2.45 -25.48
C ASN A 362 12.38 -3.39 -25.56
N LEU A 363 12.52 -4.64 -25.09
CA LEU A 363 11.40 -5.57 -24.94
C LEU A 363 10.42 -5.10 -23.87
N SER A 364 10.89 -4.56 -22.74
CA SER A 364 10.04 -4.12 -21.63
C SER A 364 9.31 -2.79 -21.90
N GLN A 365 9.79 -2.00 -22.85
CA GLN A 365 9.35 -0.63 -23.06
C GLN A 365 7.99 -0.54 -23.76
N ASP A 366 7.01 0.08 -23.10
CA ASP A 366 5.74 0.57 -23.65
C ASP A 366 4.96 -0.45 -24.53
N TYR A 367 5.07 -1.76 -24.28
CA TYR A 367 4.35 -2.81 -25.01
C TYR A 367 3.82 -3.92 -24.09
N ALA A 368 2.51 -3.88 -23.84
CA ALA A 368 1.85 -4.73 -22.84
C ALA A 368 2.08 -6.24 -23.01
N PRO A 369 1.97 -6.85 -24.22
CA PRO A 369 2.21 -8.28 -24.38
C PRO A 369 3.62 -8.72 -23.96
N SER A 370 4.63 -7.90 -24.23
CA SER A 370 6.01 -8.19 -23.81
C SER A 370 6.18 -8.03 -22.31
N GLN A 371 5.62 -6.99 -21.71
CA GLN A 371 5.65 -6.78 -20.26
C GLN A 371 4.98 -7.93 -19.51
N GLU A 372 3.85 -8.43 -20.01
CA GLU A 372 3.13 -9.58 -19.44
C GLU A 372 3.96 -10.86 -19.54
N VAL A 373 4.54 -11.15 -20.70
CA VAL A 373 5.40 -12.33 -20.89
C VAL A 373 6.61 -12.24 -19.96
N LEU A 374 7.31 -11.11 -19.91
CA LEU A 374 8.48 -10.90 -19.04
C LEU A 374 8.13 -11.04 -17.55
N ASN A 375 6.97 -10.53 -17.12
CA ASN A 375 6.48 -10.72 -15.75
C ASN A 375 6.10 -12.17 -15.45
N SER A 376 5.66 -12.95 -16.45
CA SER A 376 5.30 -14.36 -16.28
C SER A 376 6.50 -15.31 -16.14
N VAL A 377 7.70 -14.87 -16.56
CA VAL A 377 8.93 -15.68 -16.56
C VAL A 377 9.96 -15.20 -15.54
N ASP A 378 9.53 -14.49 -14.49
CA ASP A 378 10.39 -13.96 -13.41
C ASP A 378 11.58 -13.12 -13.91
N ALA A 379 11.39 -12.38 -15.02
CA ALA A 379 12.43 -11.50 -15.57
C ALA A 379 12.87 -10.46 -14.53
N LEU A 380 11.94 -9.95 -13.74
CA LEU A 380 12.17 -8.95 -12.70
C LEU A 380 13.14 -9.46 -11.63
N SER A 381 12.96 -10.69 -11.13
CA SER A 381 13.88 -11.27 -10.15
C SER A 381 15.28 -11.49 -10.75
N THR A 382 15.35 -11.88 -12.02
CA THR A 382 16.63 -11.96 -12.74
C THR A 382 17.31 -10.60 -12.81
N VAL A 383 16.59 -9.54 -13.16
CA VAL A 383 17.13 -8.15 -13.21
C VAL A 383 17.60 -7.70 -11.82
N PHE A 384 16.85 -7.97 -10.76
CA PHE A 384 17.25 -7.61 -9.40
C PHE A 384 18.56 -8.27 -8.95
N LYS A 385 18.88 -9.48 -9.40
CA LYS A 385 20.20 -10.10 -9.12
C LYS A 385 21.37 -9.24 -9.60
N PHE A 386 21.20 -8.57 -10.74
CA PHE A 386 22.20 -7.68 -11.32
C PHE A 386 22.13 -6.26 -10.77
N LEU A 387 21.00 -5.84 -10.18
CA LEU A 387 20.89 -4.60 -9.43
C LEU A 387 21.49 -4.71 -8.03
N ASN A 388 21.78 -5.91 -7.55
CA ASN A 388 22.47 -6.12 -6.28
C ASN A 388 23.96 -5.77 -6.43
N ARG A 389 24.38 -4.68 -5.78
CA ARG A 389 25.77 -4.20 -5.84
C ARG A 389 26.78 -5.18 -5.27
N ARG A 390 26.38 -6.08 -4.37
CA ARG A 390 27.29 -7.10 -3.80
C ARG A 390 27.70 -8.14 -4.84
N THR A 391 26.91 -8.32 -5.90
CA THR A 391 27.21 -9.25 -6.99
C THR A 391 28.40 -8.78 -7.83
N ILE A 392 28.70 -7.47 -7.81
CA ILE A 392 29.64 -6.83 -8.71
C ILE A 392 30.83 -6.26 -7.93
N ALA A 393 31.92 -7.02 -7.86
CA ALA A 393 33.21 -6.51 -7.37
C ALA A 393 34.03 -6.02 -8.56
N ALA A 394 33.97 -4.73 -8.88
CA ALA A 394 34.81 -4.15 -9.94
C ALA A 394 36.25 -4.05 -9.44
N GLY A 395 37.19 -4.69 -10.14
CA GLY A 395 38.63 -4.60 -9.86
C GLY A 395 39.29 -3.36 -10.48
N GLU A 396 38.62 -2.69 -11.42
CA GLU A 396 39.09 -1.56 -12.22
C GLU A 396 37.95 -0.56 -12.45
N SER A 397 38.27 0.75 -12.47
CA SER A 397 37.31 1.86 -12.59
C SER A 397 36.49 1.83 -13.88
N ASP A 398 37.10 1.54 -15.03
CA ASP A 398 36.42 1.39 -16.34
C ASP A 398 35.26 0.38 -16.30
N THR A 399 35.46 -0.72 -15.57
CA THR A 399 34.46 -1.78 -15.49
C THR A 399 33.29 -1.33 -14.62
N ALA A 400 33.58 -0.55 -13.56
CA ALA A 400 32.56 0.04 -12.71
C ALA A 400 31.68 1.05 -13.46
N VAL A 401 32.27 1.89 -14.32
CA VAL A 401 31.51 2.81 -15.20
C VAL A 401 30.54 2.02 -16.08
N LEU A 402 31.01 0.92 -16.68
CA LEU A 402 30.16 0.06 -17.49
C LEU A 402 29.00 -0.56 -16.70
N HIS A 403 29.24 -0.95 -15.44
CA HIS A 403 28.20 -1.45 -14.54
C HIS A 403 27.20 -0.38 -14.13
N SER A 404 27.62 0.89 -13.96
CA SER A 404 26.72 2.01 -13.68
C SER A 404 25.62 2.14 -14.75
N TYR A 405 25.99 2.08 -16.04
CA TYR A 405 25.00 2.06 -17.13
C TYR A 405 24.09 0.81 -17.13
N ILE A 406 24.59 -0.34 -16.66
CA ILE A 406 23.76 -1.54 -16.54
C ILE A 406 22.72 -1.36 -15.42
N TYR A 407 23.09 -0.71 -14.31
CA TYR A 407 22.15 -0.38 -13.25
C TYR A 407 21.06 0.59 -13.75
N GLU A 408 21.43 1.65 -14.48
CA GLU A 408 20.47 2.58 -15.12
C GLU A 408 19.43 1.82 -15.96
N TRP A 409 19.90 0.92 -16.84
CA TRP A 409 19.01 0.13 -17.69
C TRP A 409 18.18 -0.88 -16.90
N GLY A 410 18.77 -1.48 -15.87
CA GLY A 410 18.06 -2.37 -14.95
C GLY A 410 16.91 -1.68 -14.25
N TRP A 411 17.11 -0.48 -13.70
CA TRP A 411 16.05 0.31 -13.07
C TRP A 411 14.96 0.71 -14.06
N ARG A 412 15.32 1.03 -15.30
CA ARG A 412 14.34 1.29 -16.37
C ARG A 412 13.50 0.05 -16.68
N ILE A 413 14.10 -1.13 -16.75
CA ILE A 413 13.38 -2.40 -16.93
C ILE A 413 12.44 -2.65 -15.74
N VAL A 414 12.92 -2.52 -14.51
CA VAL A 414 12.10 -2.69 -13.29
C VAL A 414 10.88 -1.76 -13.34
N ASN A 415 11.06 -0.48 -13.65
CA ASN A 415 9.98 0.49 -13.73
C ASN A 415 8.97 0.16 -14.85
N ASN A 416 9.44 -0.26 -16.01
CA ASN A 416 8.59 -0.68 -17.11
C ASN A 416 7.73 -1.91 -16.74
N LEU A 417 8.31 -2.87 -16.03
CA LEU A 417 7.61 -4.10 -15.65
C LEU A 417 6.62 -3.87 -14.49
N LEU A 418 6.99 -3.05 -13.50
CA LEU A 418 6.15 -2.69 -12.36
C LEU A 418 4.96 -1.80 -12.75
N SER A 419 5.08 -1.00 -13.80
CA SER A 419 3.99 -0.14 -14.28
C SER A 419 2.89 -0.89 -15.06
N SER A 420 3.09 -2.17 -15.38
CA SER A 420 2.15 -2.96 -16.21
C SER A 420 0.85 -3.36 -15.49
N GLU A 421 -0.25 -3.49 -16.27
CA GLU A 421 -1.59 -3.82 -15.76
C GLU A 421 -1.74 -5.27 -15.27
N HIS A 422 -0.71 -6.12 -15.36
CA HIS A 422 -0.71 -7.48 -14.80
C HIS A 422 0.56 -7.79 -13.99
N ALA A 423 1.32 -6.78 -13.55
CA ALA A 423 2.49 -6.98 -12.70
C ALA A 423 2.15 -7.82 -11.45
N LYS A 424 2.64 -9.05 -11.42
CA LYS A 424 2.63 -9.93 -10.24
C LYS A 424 3.99 -9.82 -9.57
N VAL A 425 4.17 -8.85 -8.68
CA VAL A 425 5.42 -8.76 -7.93
C VAL A 425 5.10 -8.92 -6.47
N GLU A 426 5.22 -10.14 -5.96
CA GLU A 426 5.38 -10.38 -4.52
C GLU A 426 6.89 -10.38 -4.24
N PRO A 427 7.45 -9.27 -3.72
CA PRO A 427 8.89 -9.15 -3.57
C PRO A 427 9.39 -10.13 -2.52
N GLY A 428 10.45 -10.86 -2.87
CA GLY A 428 11.11 -11.84 -2.04
C GLY A 428 12.42 -11.33 -1.44
N VAL A 429 13.24 -12.28 -1.00
CA VAL A 429 14.54 -11.98 -0.36
C VAL A 429 15.53 -11.41 -1.38
N THR A 430 15.53 -11.91 -2.62
CA THR A 430 16.43 -11.43 -3.68
C THR A 430 16.25 -9.95 -3.95
N GLU A 431 14.99 -9.51 -4.07
CA GLU A 431 14.64 -8.12 -4.30
C GLU A 431 15.03 -7.27 -3.09
N ALA A 432 14.71 -7.72 -1.87
CA ALA A 432 15.08 -7.01 -0.64
C ALA A 432 16.60 -6.80 -0.51
N GLU A 433 17.40 -7.84 -0.76
CA GLU A 433 18.87 -7.77 -0.70
C GLU A 433 19.44 -6.85 -1.78
N ALA A 434 18.87 -6.88 -2.99
CA ALA A 434 19.29 -6.00 -4.07
C ALA A 434 19.04 -4.52 -3.72
N LEU A 435 17.83 -4.20 -3.26
CA LEU A 435 17.47 -2.84 -2.82
C LEU A 435 18.34 -2.37 -1.64
N PHE A 436 18.51 -3.24 -0.63
CA PHE A 436 19.32 -2.95 0.55
C PHE A 436 20.79 -2.69 0.21
N SER A 437 21.35 -3.41 -0.78
CA SER A 437 22.76 -3.25 -1.17
C SER A 437 23.13 -1.83 -1.59
N TRP A 438 22.19 -1.03 -2.10
CA TRP A 438 22.40 0.38 -2.43
C TRP A 438 22.54 1.24 -1.18
N VAL A 439 21.64 1.06 -0.21
CA VAL A 439 21.70 1.77 1.07
C VAL A 439 23.01 1.44 1.81
N GLU A 440 23.38 0.16 1.84
CA GLU A 440 24.64 -0.30 2.41
C GLU A 440 25.86 0.32 1.71
N ALA A 441 25.83 0.41 0.38
CA ALA A 441 26.94 0.91 -0.40
C ALA A 441 27.22 2.41 -0.13
N PHE A 442 26.17 3.23 -0.02
CA PHE A 442 26.27 4.63 0.38
C PHE A 442 26.68 4.78 1.84
N GLN A 443 26.09 3.99 2.74
CA GLN A 443 26.39 4.08 4.18
C GLN A 443 27.84 3.72 4.50
N ASN A 444 28.40 2.73 3.80
CA ASN A 444 29.78 2.27 4.01
C ASN A 444 30.82 2.99 3.13
N ASP A 445 30.40 4.01 2.37
CA ASP A 445 31.25 4.81 1.48
C ASP A 445 32.01 3.94 0.46
N THR A 446 31.36 2.89 -0.05
CA THR A 446 31.96 1.98 -1.03
C THR A 446 31.88 2.54 -2.46
N ILE A 447 30.89 3.38 -2.73
CA ILE A 447 30.65 4.00 -4.04
C ILE A 447 31.81 4.93 -4.40
N THR A 448 32.18 5.81 -3.48
CA THR A 448 33.34 6.69 -3.63
C THR A 448 34.64 5.93 -3.89
N LYS A 449 34.85 4.78 -3.23
CA LYS A 449 36.04 3.95 -3.42
C LYS A 449 36.04 3.21 -4.76
N THR A 450 34.88 3.02 -5.38
CA THR A 450 34.75 2.25 -6.62
C THR A 450 35.38 2.98 -7.82
N TYR A 451 35.33 4.30 -7.81
CA TYR A 451 35.77 5.14 -8.93
C TYR A 451 37.12 5.84 -8.67
N THR A 452 37.86 5.43 -7.64
CA THR A 452 39.18 6.01 -7.35
C THR A 452 40.14 5.79 -8.52
N GLY A 453 40.65 6.87 -9.10
CA GLY A 453 41.55 6.83 -10.26
C GLY A 453 40.89 7.09 -11.62
N LEU A 454 39.60 7.46 -11.66
CA LEU A 454 39.01 8.12 -12.82
C LEU A 454 39.47 9.58 -12.87
N ASP A 455 40.20 9.94 -13.92
CA ASP A 455 40.82 11.28 -14.08
C ASP A 455 39.92 12.28 -14.82
N GLN A 456 38.78 11.85 -15.37
CA GLN A 456 37.85 12.71 -16.11
C GLN A 456 36.72 13.20 -15.21
N ASP A 457 36.75 14.48 -14.84
CA ASP A 457 35.77 15.10 -13.94
C ASP A 457 34.32 14.96 -14.47
N ASP A 458 34.09 15.15 -15.78
CA ASP A 458 32.75 15.03 -16.39
C ASP A 458 32.19 13.59 -16.33
N GLU A 459 33.03 12.59 -16.57
CA GLU A 459 32.64 11.17 -16.51
C GLU A 459 32.38 10.75 -15.06
N LEU A 460 33.20 11.24 -14.12
CA LEU A 460 33.02 11.00 -12.70
C LEU A 460 31.71 11.61 -12.18
N GLN A 461 31.39 12.84 -12.60
CA GLN A 461 30.11 13.49 -12.25
C GLN A 461 28.92 12.68 -12.77
N GLY A 462 28.93 12.27 -14.05
CA GLY A 462 27.84 11.50 -14.64
C GLY A 462 27.60 10.15 -13.95
N VAL A 463 28.69 9.46 -13.57
CA VAL A 463 28.57 8.16 -12.88
C VAL A 463 28.02 8.31 -11.46
N TYR A 464 28.39 9.37 -10.74
CA TYR A 464 27.82 9.67 -9.43
C TYR A 464 26.34 10.04 -9.48
N GLU A 465 25.92 10.77 -10.52
CA GLU A 465 24.52 11.10 -10.76
C GLU A 465 23.68 9.82 -10.98
N GLU A 466 24.18 8.87 -11.78
CA GLU A 466 23.51 7.60 -12.03
C GLU A 466 23.46 6.69 -10.79
N ASP A 467 24.52 6.67 -9.97
CA ASP A 467 24.53 5.93 -8.71
C ASP A 467 23.55 6.54 -7.68
N LEU A 468 23.38 7.87 -7.67
CA LEU A 468 22.41 8.54 -6.81
C LEU A 468 20.97 8.28 -7.29
N SER A 469 20.71 8.35 -8.59
CA SER A 469 19.42 7.96 -9.21
C SER A 469 19.06 6.49 -8.93
N SER A 470 20.07 5.63 -8.90
CA SER A 470 19.91 4.22 -8.51
C SER A 470 19.56 4.04 -7.03
N LEU A 471 20.16 4.82 -6.12
CA LEU A 471 19.78 4.85 -4.71
C LEU A 471 18.35 5.35 -4.51
N GLU A 472 17.96 6.41 -5.22
CA GLU A 472 16.59 6.94 -5.18
C GLU A 472 15.59 5.86 -5.58
N SER A 473 15.81 5.23 -6.74
CA SER A 473 14.98 4.12 -7.21
C SER A 473 14.93 2.95 -6.20
N ALA A 474 16.07 2.61 -5.60
CA ALA A 474 16.15 1.53 -4.63
C ALA A 474 15.38 1.83 -3.34
N THR A 475 15.56 3.03 -2.78
CA THR A 475 14.95 3.43 -1.50
C THR A 475 13.45 3.64 -1.61
N MET A 476 12.96 4.20 -2.71
CA MET A 476 11.51 4.33 -2.98
C MET A 476 10.81 2.96 -3.10
N LEU A 477 11.45 2.00 -3.76
CA LEU A 477 10.93 0.62 -3.82
C LEU A 477 11.06 -0.09 -2.47
N LEU A 478 12.11 0.18 -1.70
CA LEU A 478 12.29 -0.39 -0.36
C LEU A 478 11.19 0.11 0.58
N GLU A 479 10.87 1.40 0.55
CA GLU A 479 9.70 1.99 1.24
C GLU A 479 8.44 1.22 0.88
N THR A 480 8.14 1.12 -0.43
CA THR A 480 6.92 0.46 -0.92
C THR A 480 6.84 -1.01 -0.47
N PHE A 481 7.94 -1.76 -0.64
CA PHE A 481 7.97 -3.19 -0.33
C PHE A 481 7.92 -3.47 1.16
N ALA A 482 8.45 -2.59 2.01
CA ALA A 482 8.36 -2.74 3.46
C ALA A 482 6.90 -2.68 3.95
N PHE A 483 6.04 -1.87 3.34
CA PHE A 483 4.61 -1.85 3.68
C PHE A 483 3.85 -3.02 3.05
N ASP A 484 4.22 -3.44 1.83
CA ASP A 484 3.44 -4.39 1.04
C ASP A 484 3.87 -5.87 1.15
N SER A 485 5.00 -6.18 1.82
CA SER A 485 5.54 -7.56 1.89
C SER A 485 6.11 -7.92 3.26
N GLU A 486 5.53 -8.98 3.85
CA GLU A 486 6.03 -9.59 5.09
C GLU A 486 7.46 -10.12 4.90
N THR A 487 7.73 -10.83 3.80
CA THR A 487 9.04 -11.41 3.51
C THR A 487 10.15 -10.37 3.51
N VAL A 488 9.87 -9.19 2.95
CA VAL A 488 10.83 -8.07 2.91
C VAL A 488 11.06 -7.52 4.31
N ARG A 489 10.00 -7.28 5.10
CA ARG A 489 10.14 -6.81 6.49
C ARG A 489 10.99 -7.76 7.33
N LEU A 490 10.72 -9.07 7.25
CA LEU A 490 11.48 -10.08 7.99
C LEU A 490 12.94 -10.15 7.54
N CYS A 491 13.21 -10.01 6.24
CA CYS A 491 14.57 -9.98 5.68
C CYS A 491 15.38 -8.78 6.18
N LEU A 492 14.77 -7.58 6.19
CA LEU A 492 15.43 -6.33 6.59
C LEU A 492 15.56 -6.18 8.11
N ALA A 493 14.78 -6.94 8.89
CA ALA A 493 14.86 -6.94 10.35
C ALA A 493 16.08 -7.68 10.92
N ASP A 494 16.88 -8.32 10.07
CA ASP A 494 18.21 -8.78 10.42
C ASP A 494 19.02 -7.63 11.03
N GLN A 495 19.58 -7.84 12.23
CA GLN A 495 20.25 -6.81 13.01
C GLN A 495 21.35 -6.10 12.21
N SER A 496 22.15 -6.82 11.41
CA SER A 496 23.23 -6.18 10.64
C SER A 496 22.69 -5.24 9.57
N LYS A 497 21.53 -5.57 8.98
CA LYS A 497 20.88 -4.75 7.96
C LYS A 497 20.15 -3.57 8.59
N LEU A 498 19.44 -3.83 9.66
CA LEU A 498 18.69 -2.82 10.40
C LEU A 498 19.61 -1.73 10.94
N ASP A 499 20.78 -2.09 11.47
CA ASP A 499 21.79 -1.12 11.94
C ASP A 499 22.28 -0.21 10.80
N VAL A 500 22.46 -0.74 9.58
CA VAL A 500 22.82 0.05 8.39
C VAL A 500 21.68 0.99 7.98
N LEU A 501 20.43 0.52 7.95
CA LEU A 501 19.27 1.36 7.62
C LEU A 501 19.12 2.52 8.63
N LEU A 502 19.26 2.23 9.92
CA LEU A 502 19.20 3.22 10.99
C LEU A 502 20.31 4.26 10.84
N ALA A 503 21.56 3.80 10.64
CA ALA A 503 22.70 4.70 10.46
C ALA A 503 22.55 5.58 9.22
N PHE A 504 22.05 5.03 8.11
CA PHE A 504 21.80 5.78 6.88
C PHE A 504 20.76 6.89 7.08
N ALA A 505 19.64 6.59 7.73
CA ALA A 505 18.61 7.59 8.01
C ALA A 505 19.13 8.75 8.89
N GLU A 506 20.06 8.45 9.81
CA GLU A 506 20.72 9.39 10.73
C GLU A 506 21.80 10.25 10.07
N THR A 507 22.30 9.89 8.88
CA THR A 507 23.35 10.67 8.21
C THR A 507 22.86 12.08 7.86
N ASN A 508 23.75 13.06 8.03
CA ASN A 508 23.42 14.49 7.84
C ASN A 508 23.86 15.03 6.48
N GLU A 509 24.91 14.49 5.89
CA GLU A 509 25.56 15.07 4.71
C GLU A 509 25.73 14.03 3.61
N LEU A 510 25.77 14.51 2.38
CA LEU A 510 26.14 13.73 1.20
C LEU A 510 27.60 13.25 1.34
N PRO A 511 27.97 12.06 0.81
CA PRO A 511 29.36 11.60 0.86
C PRO A 511 30.33 12.62 0.29
N ARG A 512 31.51 12.76 0.91
CA ARG A 512 32.47 13.82 0.62
C ARG A 512 32.90 13.88 -0.84
N ALA A 513 33.04 12.74 -1.52
CA ALA A 513 33.46 12.74 -2.92
C ALA A 513 32.43 13.37 -3.87
N TYR A 514 31.14 13.30 -3.54
CA TYR A 514 30.11 14.00 -4.32
C TYR A 514 30.24 15.52 -4.16
N LEU A 515 30.63 15.99 -2.97
CA LEU A 515 30.87 17.42 -2.71
C LEU A 515 32.11 17.96 -3.44
N GLU A 516 33.09 17.09 -3.72
CA GLU A 516 34.35 17.45 -4.39
C GLU A 516 34.26 17.31 -5.91
N SER A 517 33.28 16.58 -6.46
CA SER A 517 33.18 16.24 -7.88
C SER A 517 32.25 17.12 -8.71
N ALA A 518 31.54 18.07 -8.10
CA ALA A 518 30.52 18.86 -8.80
C ALA A 518 30.46 20.31 -8.30
N ASP A 519 29.77 21.17 -9.05
CA ASP A 519 29.55 22.55 -8.65
C ASP A 519 28.46 22.68 -7.56
N ASN A 520 28.37 23.86 -6.93
CA ASN A 520 27.43 24.08 -5.83
C ASN A 520 25.95 23.89 -6.23
N ALA A 521 25.60 24.15 -7.50
CA ALA A 521 24.23 23.99 -7.97
C ALA A 521 23.85 22.49 -8.05
N THR A 522 24.73 21.67 -8.61
CA THR A 522 24.55 20.21 -8.69
C THR A 522 24.54 19.59 -7.29
N ILE A 523 25.43 20.02 -6.39
CA ILE A 523 25.47 19.54 -5.00
C ILE A 523 24.15 19.82 -4.26
N ASP A 524 23.53 20.97 -4.46
CA ASP A 524 22.23 21.30 -3.86
C ASP A 524 21.11 20.39 -4.39
N GLU A 525 21.13 20.04 -5.68
CA GLU A 525 20.19 19.07 -6.26
C GLU A 525 20.42 17.65 -5.71
N TRP A 526 21.66 17.17 -5.70
CA TRP A 526 22.01 15.87 -5.15
C TRP A 526 21.68 15.74 -3.66
N SER A 527 21.89 16.80 -2.88
CA SER A 527 21.56 16.82 -1.46
C SER A 527 20.06 16.69 -1.22
N LYS A 528 19.21 17.26 -2.08
CA LYS A 528 17.75 17.10 -2.01
C LYS A 528 17.32 15.66 -2.29
N ILE A 529 17.85 15.06 -3.36
CA ILE A 529 17.57 13.66 -3.71
C ILE A 529 18.02 12.74 -2.57
N TYR A 530 19.20 12.99 -1.98
CA TYR A 530 19.72 12.22 -0.86
C TYR A 530 18.85 12.35 0.41
N GLU A 531 18.31 13.54 0.71
CA GLU A 531 17.32 13.72 1.79
C GLU A 531 16.02 12.94 1.53
N GLU A 532 15.55 12.89 0.28
CA GLU A 532 14.38 12.08 -0.09
C GLU A 532 14.64 10.58 0.11
N CYS A 533 15.82 10.10 -0.27
CA CYS A 533 16.26 8.72 -0.02
C CYS A 533 16.26 8.40 1.49
N LYS A 534 16.78 9.30 2.34
CA LYS A 534 16.77 9.14 3.80
C LYS A 534 15.35 9.12 4.37
N SER A 535 14.46 9.94 3.84
CA SER A 535 13.04 9.93 4.20
C SER A 535 12.39 8.59 3.85
N ALA A 536 12.63 8.06 2.65
CA ALA A 536 12.14 6.76 2.21
C ALA A 536 12.66 5.62 3.10
N VAL A 537 13.95 5.63 3.46
CA VAL A 537 14.52 4.66 4.41
C VAL A 537 13.90 4.78 5.81
N GLY A 538 13.67 6.00 6.30
CA GLY A 538 12.96 6.23 7.57
C GLY A 538 11.57 5.60 7.58
N LYS A 539 10.82 5.72 6.48
CA LYS A 539 9.51 5.07 6.32
C LYS A 539 9.60 3.56 6.13
N CYS A 540 10.63 3.06 5.44
CA CYS A 540 10.92 1.62 5.38
C CYS A 540 11.10 1.04 6.80
N ILE A 541 11.82 1.74 7.67
CA ILE A 541 12.01 1.36 9.08
C ILE A 541 10.68 1.34 9.84
N VAL A 542 9.81 2.33 9.61
CA VAL A 542 8.43 2.31 10.13
C VAL A 542 7.68 1.07 9.62
N GLY A 543 7.80 0.75 8.33
CA GLY A 543 7.24 -0.47 7.74
C GLY A 543 7.71 -1.73 8.47
N ILE A 544 9.01 -1.89 8.71
CA ILE A 544 9.57 -3.03 9.46
C ILE A 544 8.94 -3.14 10.86
N SER A 545 8.84 -2.03 11.60
CA SER A 545 8.27 -2.02 12.95
C SER A 545 6.77 -2.37 13.03
N SER A 546 6.05 -2.27 11.90
CA SER A 546 4.63 -2.61 11.83
C SER A 546 4.35 -4.12 11.86
N GLU A 547 5.38 -4.95 11.70
CA GLU A 547 5.24 -6.41 11.67
C GLU A 547 5.04 -7.00 13.06
N ASP A 548 3.91 -7.67 13.27
CA ASP A 548 3.53 -8.27 14.56
C ASP A 548 4.56 -9.29 15.05
N LYS A 549 5.13 -10.09 14.12
CA LYS A 549 6.16 -11.09 14.44
C LYS A 549 7.45 -10.47 14.98
N LEU A 550 7.74 -9.23 14.62
CA LEU A 550 8.95 -8.51 15.01
C LEU A 550 8.75 -7.64 16.26
N MET A 551 7.51 -7.29 16.59
CA MET A 551 7.19 -6.32 17.65
C MET A 551 7.92 -6.58 18.97
N ASN A 552 7.84 -7.81 19.50
CA ASN A 552 8.47 -8.14 20.78
C ASN A 552 10.00 -8.22 20.68
N THR A 553 10.54 -8.66 19.55
CA THR A 553 12.00 -8.75 19.32
C THR A 553 12.63 -7.37 19.17
N LEU A 554 11.98 -6.46 18.44
CA LEU A 554 12.45 -5.08 18.26
C LEU A 554 12.32 -4.25 19.54
N PHE A 555 11.31 -4.55 20.36
CA PHE A 555 11.10 -3.88 21.63
C PHE A 555 12.00 -4.44 22.74
N ASP A 556 12.11 -5.77 22.87
CA ASP A 556 12.91 -6.50 23.87
C ASP A 556 12.75 -5.94 25.29
N HIS A 557 11.50 -5.88 25.79
CA HIS A 557 11.14 -5.26 27.07
C HIS A 557 11.73 -3.85 27.26
N GLY A 558 11.85 -3.11 26.16
CA GLY A 558 12.42 -1.77 26.13
C GLY A 558 13.95 -1.72 26.01
N LYS A 559 14.67 -2.84 25.99
CA LYS A 559 16.14 -2.91 25.95
C LYS A 559 16.71 -3.07 24.54
N GLY A 560 15.87 -3.34 23.55
CA GLY A 560 16.30 -3.54 22.17
C GLY A 560 17.00 -2.30 21.61
N SER A 561 18.10 -2.51 20.86
CA SER A 561 18.83 -1.40 20.21
C SER A 561 17.92 -0.56 19.33
N PHE A 562 16.97 -1.21 18.65
CA PHE A 562 15.97 -0.58 17.80
C PHE A 562 15.09 0.41 18.58
N VAL A 563 14.40 -0.04 19.63
CA VAL A 563 13.50 0.85 20.40
C VAL A 563 14.27 1.99 21.08
N GLN A 564 15.49 1.71 21.59
CA GLN A 564 16.36 2.75 22.14
C GLN A 564 16.68 3.82 21.09
N ARG A 565 16.90 3.42 19.84
CA ARG A 565 17.13 4.37 18.74
C ARG A 565 15.89 5.17 18.38
N MET A 566 14.72 4.55 18.32
CA MET A 566 13.47 5.26 18.04
C MET A 566 13.14 6.31 19.12
N LEU A 567 13.49 6.05 20.38
CA LEU A 567 13.35 7.02 21.47
C LEU A 567 14.29 8.23 21.31
N ILE A 568 15.49 8.01 20.77
CA ILE A 568 16.41 9.10 20.40
C ILE A 568 15.81 9.91 19.24
N TRP A 569 15.28 9.23 18.22
CA TRP A 569 14.66 9.88 17.05
C TRP A 569 13.46 10.74 17.42
N LEU A 570 12.64 10.31 18.37
CA LEU A 570 11.51 11.10 18.90
C LEU A 570 11.94 12.47 19.47
N ASN A 571 13.18 12.57 19.94
CA ASN A 571 13.74 13.81 20.49
C ASN A 571 14.60 14.58 19.48
N ASN A 572 14.73 14.08 18.25
CA ASN A 572 15.52 14.71 17.21
C ASN A 572 14.81 15.95 16.63
N ASP A 573 15.60 16.96 16.26
CA ASP A 573 15.13 18.20 15.65
C ASP A 573 14.74 18.03 14.17
N GLN A 574 15.32 17.02 13.51
CA GLN A 574 14.98 16.68 12.13
C GLN A 574 13.61 16.03 12.06
N GLN A 575 12.69 16.70 11.36
CA GLN A 575 11.29 16.26 11.25
C GLN A 575 11.16 14.83 10.71
N ARG A 576 11.97 14.41 9.73
CA ARG A 576 11.91 13.05 9.15
C ARG A 576 12.19 11.95 10.19
N LEU A 577 13.19 12.14 11.05
CA LEU A 577 13.55 11.20 12.10
C LEU A 577 12.52 11.22 13.21
N ASN A 578 12.08 12.40 13.61
CA ASN A 578 11.04 12.57 14.62
C ASN A 578 9.75 11.83 14.25
N ILE A 579 9.26 12.01 13.03
CA ILE A 579 8.07 11.34 12.51
C ILE A 579 8.28 9.82 12.47
N SER A 580 9.40 9.37 11.90
CA SER A 580 9.70 7.93 11.79
C SER A 580 9.80 7.26 13.15
N GLY A 581 10.48 7.90 14.12
CA GLY A 581 10.58 7.41 15.49
C GLY A 581 9.24 7.37 16.21
N THR A 582 8.41 8.42 16.05
CA THR A 582 7.05 8.47 16.65
C THR A 582 6.18 7.33 16.12
N LEU A 583 6.16 7.14 14.80
CA LEU A 583 5.37 6.10 14.15
C LEU A 583 5.87 4.69 14.51
N ALA A 584 7.19 4.47 14.52
CA ALA A 584 7.77 3.19 14.89
C ALA A 584 7.47 2.82 16.35
N ILE A 585 7.57 3.78 17.29
CA ILE A 585 7.15 3.56 18.68
C ILE A 585 5.65 3.28 18.73
N GLY A 586 4.82 3.99 17.95
CA GLY A 586 3.38 3.73 17.81
C GLY A 586 3.07 2.29 17.41
N ASN A 587 3.85 1.75 16.47
CA ASN A 587 3.73 0.36 16.03
C ASN A 587 4.19 -0.65 17.09
N LEU A 588 5.18 -0.31 17.91
CA LEU A 588 5.60 -1.15 19.05
C LEU A 588 4.64 -1.04 20.24
N ALA A 589 3.93 0.07 20.37
CA ALA A 589 2.97 0.40 21.43
C ALA A 589 1.57 -0.20 21.20
N ARG A 590 1.51 -1.47 20.74
CA ARG A 590 0.25 -2.19 20.47
C ARG A 590 -0.08 -3.29 21.48
N SER A 591 0.83 -3.60 22.41
CA SER A 591 0.59 -4.50 23.54
C SER A 591 0.54 -3.73 24.87
N GLU A 592 -0.18 -4.26 25.85
CA GLU A 592 -0.29 -3.67 27.20
C GLU A 592 1.07 -3.59 27.91
N GLU A 593 1.91 -4.62 27.74
CA GLU A 593 3.26 -4.67 28.30
C GLU A 593 4.17 -3.58 27.71
N ASN A 594 4.21 -3.45 26.38
CA ASN A 594 5.06 -2.47 25.72
C ASN A 594 4.63 -1.05 26.06
N THR A 595 3.31 -0.77 25.97
CA THR A 595 2.75 0.56 26.27
C THR A 595 3.00 0.98 27.72
N THR A 596 2.92 0.05 28.67
CA THR A 596 3.21 0.33 30.08
C THR A 596 4.71 0.57 30.29
N THR A 597 5.56 -0.25 29.70
CA THR A 597 7.02 -0.08 29.75
C THR A 597 7.45 1.27 29.15
N ILE A 598 6.85 1.66 28.03
CA ILE A 598 7.17 2.92 27.35
C ILE A 598 6.90 4.15 28.24
N VAL A 599 5.74 4.17 28.90
CA VAL A 599 5.37 5.30 29.77
C VAL A 599 6.19 5.30 31.05
N ARG A 600 6.39 4.11 31.66
CA ARG A 600 7.09 3.97 32.94
C ARG A 600 8.59 4.27 32.83
N ASP A 601 9.25 3.74 31.81
CA ASP A 601 10.71 3.67 31.78
C ASP A 601 11.37 4.73 30.88
N PHE A 602 10.65 5.29 29.89
CA PHE A 602 11.24 6.18 28.87
C PHE A 602 10.81 7.65 28.95
N ASN A 603 9.99 8.03 29.93
CA ASN A 603 9.56 9.42 30.15
C ASN A 603 9.12 10.14 28.84
N ILE A 604 8.35 9.44 28.01
CA ILE A 604 7.99 9.90 26.66
C ILE A 604 6.91 11.01 26.67
N ILE A 605 6.07 11.03 27.70
CA ILE A 605 4.85 11.86 27.74
C ILE A 605 5.15 13.36 27.65
N PRO A 606 6.10 13.95 28.40
CA PRO A 606 6.42 15.38 28.28
C PRO A 606 6.82 15.78 26.85
N ARG A 607 7.53 14.90 26.13
CA ARG A 607 7.90 15.15 24.73
C ARG A 607 6.68 15.15 23.82
N LEU A 608 5.77 14.19 23.98
CA LEU A 608 4.52 14.16 23.20
C LEU A 608 3.68 15.40 23.46
N VAL A 609 3.57 15.85 24.72
CA VAL A 609 2.88 17.10 25.07
C VAL A 609 3.52 18.30 24.37
N ALA A 610 4.85 18.40 24.34
CA ALA A 610 5.55 19.46 23.61
C ALA A 610 5.28 19.39 22.10
N LEU A 611 5.23 18.20 21.49
CA LEU A 611 4.90 18.04 20.07
C LEU A 611 3.46 18.46 19.76
N LEU A 612 2.51 18.18 20.66
CA LEU A 612 1.11 18.62 20.52
C LEU A 612 0.95 20.15 20.59
N GLN A 613 1.93 20.91 21.06
CA GLN A 613 1.86 22.37 21.04
C GLN A 613 2.08 22.96 19.65
N GLY A 614 2.75 22.23 18.75
CA GLY A 614 2.93 22.63 17.34
C GLY A 614 1.66 22.51 16.50
N ASP A 615 1.75 22.91 15.22
CA ASP A 615 0.66 22.84 14.24
C ASP A 615 1.09 22.09 12.95
N ASP A 616 2.18 21.33 13.03
CA ASP A 616 2.75 20.59 11.90
C ASP A 616 2.34 19.10 11.87
N VAL A 617 2.83 18.36 10.88
CA VAL A 617 2.50 16.94 10.67
C VAL A 617 2.85 16.05 11.88
N LYS A 618 3.85 16.42 12.70
CA LYS A 618 4.25 15.62 13.88
C LYS A 618 3.12 15.51 14.91
N VAL A 619 2.24 16.51 14.96
CA VAL A 619 1.10 16.55 15.87
C VAL A 619 0.18 15.35 15.69
N SER A 620 -0.12 14.97 14.45
CA SER A 620 -0.99 13.82 14.16
C SER A 620 -0.38 12.52 14.69
N HIS A 621 0.91 12.31 14.42
CA HIS A 621 1.62 11.11 14.86
C HIS A 621 1.77 11.05 16.39
N ALA A 622 2.03 12.20 17.03
CA ALA A 622 2.10 12.29 18.49
C ALA A 622 0.74 12.00 19.14
N SER A 623 -0.35 12.50 18.56
CA SER A 623 -1.72 12.24 19.04
C SER A 623 -2.10 10.76 18.90
N ASP A 624 -1.76 10.13 17.78
CA ASP A 624 -1.98 8.69 17.56
C ASP A 624 -1.20 7.82 18.57
N LEU A 625 0.08 8.11 18.80
CA LEU A 625 0.88 7.41 19.79
C LEU A 625 0.30 7.62 21.20
N LEU A 626 -0.06 8.85 21.56
CA LEU A 626 -0.62 9.15 22.87
C LEU A 626 -1.95 8.42 23.11
N LYS A 627 -2.81 8.32 22.08
CA LYS A 627 -4.03 7.52 22.13
C LYS A 627 -3.74 6.05 22.46
N ASN A 628 -2.72 5.45 21.85
CA ASN A 628 -2.32 4.06 22.12
C ASN A 628 -1.76 3.90 23.54
N LEU A 629 -0.91 4.83 23.99
CA LEU A 629 -0.34 4.81 25.34
C LEU A 629 -1.39 5.00 26.44
N SER A 630 -2.54 5.62 26.14
CA SER A 630 -3.66 5.79 27.08
C SER A 630 -4.54 4.54 27.26
N LEU A 631 -4.33 3.47 26.50
CA LEU A 631 -5.10 2.23 26.62
C LEU A 631 -4.94 1.54 27.99
N PRO A 632 -3.70 1.25 28.47
CA PRO A 632 -3.49 0.56 29.74
C PRO A 632 -3.94 1.40 30.94
N VAL A 633 -4.54 0.74 31.94
CA VAL A 633 -5.03 1.43 33.14
C VAL A 633 -3.90 2.14 33.89
N LEU A 634 -2.72 1.51 33.96
CA LEU A 634 -1.54 2.03 34.69
C LEU A 634 -0.99 3.35 34.12
N ASN A 635 -1.18 3.59 32.81
CA ASN A 635 -0.66 4.79 32.16
C ASN A 635 -1.56 6.01 32.33
N LYS A 636 -2.86 5.79 32.53
CA LYS A 636 -3.87 6.85 32.49
C LYS A 636 -3.64 7.92 33.55
N GLU A 637 -3.20 7.55 34.75
CA GLU A 637 -2.92 8.52 35.81
C GLU A 637 -1.73 9.42 35.44
N VAL A 638 -0.63 8.83 34.95
CA VAL A 638 0.57 9.55 34.53
C VAL A 638 0.25 10.53 33.40
N ILE A 639 -0.50 10.06 32.40
CA ILE A 639 -0.88 10.87 31.23
C ILE A 639 -1.88 11.96 31.62
N GLY A 640 -2.83 11.67 32.50
CA GLY A 640 -3.80 12.65 32.97
C GLY A 640 -3.16 13.83 33.71
N LYS A 641 -2.08 13.58 34.45
CA LYS A 641 -1.34 14.60 35.22
C LYS A 641 -0.28 15.35 34.42
N SER A 642 -0.10 15.05 33.13
CA SER A 642 1.06 15.53 32.36
C SER A 642 0.84 16.81 31.55
N GLY A 643 -0.36 17.40 31.56
CA GLY A 643 -0.72 18.51 30.67
C GLY A 643 -1.19 18.07 29.27
N ALA A 644 -1.37 16.75 29.06
CA ALA A 644 -1.75 16.20 27.75
C ALA A 644 -3.22 16.48 27.38
N ILE A 645 -4.10 16.54 28.39
CA ILE A 645 -5.53 16.84 28.23
C ILE A 645 -5.69 18.25 27.66
N GLU A 646 -4.92 19.20 28.20
CA GLU A 646 -4.89 20.61 27.85
C GLU A 646 -4.31 20.81 26.45
N ALA A 647 -3.15 20.18 26.16
CA ALA A 647 -2.48 20.30 24.88
C ALA A 647 -3.32 19.75 23.71
N ALA A 648 -4.10 18.69 23.94
CA ALA A 648 -4.93 18.07 22.91
C ALA A 648 -6.22 18.85 22.59
N GLN A 649 -6.65 19.78 23.46
CA GLN A 649 -7.96 20.40 23.38
C GLN A 649 -8.17 21.17 22.07
N LYS A 650 -7.14 21.87 21.58
CA LYS A 650 -7.22 22.71 20.36
C LYS A 650 -7.59 21.91 19.11
N PHE A 651 -7.28 20.61 19.07
CA PHE A 651 -7.55 19.73 17.92
C PHE A 651 -9.02 19.33 17.77
N LEU A 652 -9.83 19.55 18.81
CA LEU A 652 -11.28 19.39 18.73
C LEU A 652 -11.94 20.54 17.96
N SER A 653 -11.23 21.65 17.73
CA SER A 653 -11.77 22.79 16.98
C SER A 653 -11.99 22.44 15.51
N THR A 654 -12.95 23.14 14.89
CA THR A 654 -13.28 22.96 13.47
C THR A 654 -12.17 23.38 12.53
N SER A 655 -11.17 24.14 13.01
CA SER A 655 -10.00 24.52 12.23
C SER A 655 -9.21 23.31 11.74
N PHE A 656 -9.24 22.19 12.49
CA PHE A 656 -8.56 20.94 12.14
C PHE A 656 -9.45 19.95 11.36
N ALA A 657 -10.62 20.37 10.87
CA ALA A 657 -11.55 19.49 10.14
C ALA A 657 -10.95 18.87 8.85
N HIS A 658 -9.92 19.51 8.29
CA HIS A 658 -9.18 19.02 7.12
C HIS A 658 -8.18 17.89 7.47
N VAL A 659 -7.93 17.64 8.77
CA VAL A 659 -7.02 16.60 9.28
C VAL A 659 -7.81 15.61 10.15
N GLN A 660 -8.75 14.89 9.52
CA GLN A 660 -9.63 13.95 10.21
C GLN A 660 -8.91 12.87 11.05
N PRO A 661 -7.78 12.28 10.62
CA PRO A 661 -7.04 11.31 11.44
C PRO A 661 -6.62 11.87 12.80
N LEU A 662 -6.15 13.12 12.85
CA LEU A 662 -5.79 13.80 14.10
C LEU A 662 -7.01 13.98 15.02
N GLN A 663 -8.16 14.36 14.45
CA GLN A 663 -9.39 14.51 15.23
C GLN A 663 -9.88 13.17 15.79
N PHE A 664 -9.81 12.10 14.98
CA PHE A 664 -10.13 10.73 15.39
C PHE A 664 -9.20 10.24 16.51
N ALA A 665 -7.89 10.49 16.38
CA ALA A 665 -6.89 10.18 17.40
C ALA A 665 -7.22 10.90 18.72
N THR A 666 -7.53 12.19 18.63
CA THR A 666 -7.82 13.08 19.77
C THR A 666 -9.06 12.63 20.54
N VAL A 667 -10.18 12.33 19.86
CA VAL A 667 -11.38 11.83 20.57
C VAL A 667 -11.16 10.44 21.16
N GLY A 668 -10.39 9.58 20.48
CA GLY A 668 -9.99 8.27 21.00
C GLY A 668 -9.13 8.39 22.26
N PHE A 669 -8.22 9.36 22.30
CA PHE A 669 -7.40 9.68 23.46
C PHE A 669 -8.25 10.08 24.68
N TYR A 670 -9.18 11.04 24.52
CA TYR A 670 -10.09 11.43 25.61
C TYR A 670 -10.97 10.27 26.08
N LYS A 671 -11.48 9.44 25.15
CA LYS A 671 -12.27 8.25 25.48
C LYS A 671 -11.48 7.28 26.36
N HIS A 672 -10.22 6.99 26.01
CA HIS A 672 -9.36 6.11 26.81
C HIS A 672 -9.10 6.67 28.21
N LEU A 673 -8.84 7.98 28.31
CA LEU A 673 -8.62 8.63 29.60
C LEU A 673 -9.87 8.66 30.50
N CYS A 674 -11.08 8.73 29.94
CA CYS A 674 -12.32 8.61 30.72
C CYS A 674 -12.61 7.18 31.19
N THR A 675 -12.04 6.16 30.54
CA THR A 675 -12.40 4.76 30.77
C THR A 675 -11.89 4.27 32.13
N GLN A 676 -12.82 4.10 33.08
CA GLN A 676 -12.55 3.62 34.46
C GLN A 676 -11.54 4.48 35.23
N GLN A 677 -11.52 5.79 34.98
CA GLN A 677 -10.60 6.73 35.61
C GLN A 677 -11.32 8.03 35.96
N LEU A 678 -11.67 8.19 37.25
CA LEU A 678 -12.47 9.32 37.71
C LEU A 678 -11.69 10.64 37.65
N GLU A 679 -10.44 10.68 38.14
CA GLU A 679 -9.63 11.92 38.17
C GLU A 679 -9.51 12.54 36.77
N ASN A 680 -9.17 11.71 35.78
CA ASN A 680 -9.09 12.14 34.39
C ASN A 680 -10.44 12.59 33.82
N THR A 681 -11.52 11.88 34.17
CA THR A 681 -12.87 12.27 33.77
C THR A 681 -13.21 13.65 34.33
N LEU A 682 -12.90 13.91 35.59
CA LEU A 682 -13.11 15.22 36.23
C LEU A 682 -12.27 16.32 35.58
N ALA A 683 -11.00 16.03 35.25
CA ALA A 683 -10.13 16.97 34.52
C ALA A 683 -10.73 17.35 33.16
N ILE A 684 -11.25 16.38 32.40
CA ILE A 684 -11.88 16.61 31.09
C ILE A 684 -13.18 17.39 31.21
N VAL A 685 -14.03 17.05 32.18
CA VAL A 685 -15.36 17.66 32.38
C VAL A 685 -15.26 19.10 32.85
N ASN A 686 -14.27 19.39 33.70
CA ASN A 686 -14.08 20.70 34.30
C ASN A 686 -13.06 21.58 33.55
N HIS A 687 -12.55 21.12 32.41
CA HIS A 687 -11.56 21.84 31.63
C HIS A 687 -12.11 23.15 31.06
N ASP A 688 -11.28 24.19 31.05
CA ASP A 688 -11.54 25.47 30.39
C ASP A 688 -10.40 25.75 29.39
N PRO A 689 -10.68 25.94 28.08
CA PRO A 689 -11.99 25.94 27.40
C PRO A 689 -12.72 24.57 27.42
N PRO A 690 -14.06 24.54 27.32
CA PRO A 690 -14.86 23.34 27.56
C PRO A 690 -14.64 22.24 26.50
N ILE A 691 -14.08 21.11 26.93
CA ILE A 691 -13.81 19.94 26.06
C ILE A 691 -15.13 19.28 25.59
N LEU A 692 -16.12 19.12 26.48
CA LEU A 692 -17.38 18.46 26.15
C LEU A 692 -18.12 19.18 25.01
N GLU A 693 -18.18 20.51 25.06
CA GLU A 693 -18.82 21.34 24.03
C GLU A 693 -18.07 21.28 22.70
N ALA A 694 -16.73 21.24 22.74
CA ALA A 694 -15.91 21.07 21.55
C ALA A 694 -16.15 19.71 20.87
N ILE A 695 -16.26 18.63 21.66
CA ILE A 695 -16.60 17.28 21.15
C ILE A 695 -18.00 17.27 20.52
N ILE A 696 -19.01 17.87 21.16
CA ILE A 696 -20.37 17.98 20.60
C ILE A 696 -20.34 18.72 19.26
N THR A 697 -19.64 19.86 19.21
CA THR A 697 -19.49 20.65 18.00
C THR A 697 -18.83 19.85 16.87
N LEU A 698 -17.79 19.09 17.20
CA LEU A 698 -17.08 18.22 16.26
C LEU A 698 -17.98 17.10 15.72
N ILE A 699 -18.71 16.39 16.59
CA ILE A 699 -19.64 15.32 16.20
C ILE A 699 -20.71 15.86 15.24
N ASN A 700 -21.29 17.03 15.56
CA ASN A 700 -22.36 17.62 14.76
C ASN A 700 -21.89 18.11 13.38
N LYS A 701 -20.62 18.53 13.26
CA LYS A 701 -20.07 19.08 12.02
C LYS A 701 -19.29 18.07 11.17
N SER A 702 -18.88 16.94 11.75
CA SER A 702 -18.18 15.90 11.00
C SER A 702 -19.17 15.07 10.17
N ASP A 703 -18.73 14.58 9.02
CA ASP A 703 -19.45 13.54 8.25
C ASP A 703 -18.85 12.13 8.47
N ASP A 704 -17.71 12.05 9.16
CA ASP A 704 -17.03 10.79 9.43
C ASP A 704 -17.70 10.01 10.58
N ALA A 705 -18.20 8.81 10.26
CA ALA A 705 -18.88 7.95 11.24
C ALA A 705 -17.94 7.47 12.36
N GLY A 706 -16.63 7.38 12.10
CA GLY A 706 -15.61 7.03 13.10
C GLY A 706 -15.50 8.12 14.17
N ILE A 707 -15.32 9.38 13.77
CA ILE A 707 -15.27 10.54 14.67
C ILE A 707 -16.57 10.66 15.46
N LYS A 708 -17.74 10.52 14.82
CA LYS A 708 -19.03 10.59 15.54
C LYS A 708 -19.15 9.52 16.62
N SER A 709 -18.86 8.27 16.26
CA SER A 709 -18.98 7.15 17.20
C SER A 709 -17.94 7.23 18.32
N GLU A 710 -16.67 7.47 17.99
CA GLU A 710 -15.58 7.53 18.97
C GLU A 710 -15.68 8.77 19.87
N GLY A 711 -16.08 9.91 19.32
CA GLY A 711 -16.39 11.13 20.07
C GLY A 711 -17.56 10.92 21.04
N THR A 712 -18.64 10.28 20.61
CA THR A 712 -19.79 10.02 21.49
C THR A 712 -19.42 9.10 22.65
N ARG A 713 -18.48 8.16 22.44
CA ARG A 713 -18.00 7.26 23.49
C ARG A 713 -17.24 7.97 24.60
N VAL A 714 -16.72 9.18 24.38
CA VAL A 714 -16.16 10.00 25.47
C VAL A 714 -17.24 10.27 26.52
N PHE A 715 -18.47 10.60 26.10
CA PHE A 715 -19.62 10.79 27.01
C PHE A 715 -20.05 9.48 27.66
N VAL A 716 -20.09 8.37 26.91
CA VAL A 716 -20.42 7.05 27.47
C VAL A 716 -19.51 6.71 28.65
N HIS A 717 -18.20 6.85 28.46
CA HIS A 717 -17.22 6.50 29.49
C HIS A 717 -17.20 7.53 30.62
N GLY A 718 -17.36 8.82 30.32
CA GLY A 718 -17.45 9.88 31.34
C GLY A 718 -18.67 9.70 32.26
N ILE A 719 -19.86 9.47 31.69
CA ILE A 719 -21.09 9.18 32.44
C ILE A 719 -20.90 7.95 33.32
N LYS A 720 -20.38 6.85 32.77
CA LYS A 720 -20.11 5.64 33.56
C LYS A 720 -19.19 5.93 34.74
N SER A 721 -18.07 6.62 34.54
CA SER A 721 -17.11 6.95 35.59
C SER A 721 -17.73 7.83 36.69
N CYS A 722 -18.53 8.85 36.33
CA CYS A 722 -19.17 9.74 37.32
C CYS A 722 -20.34 9.09 38.07
N TRP A 723 -21.09 8.18 37.45
CA TRP A 723 -22.24 7.50 38.10
C TRP A 723 -21.82 6.29 38.94
N MET A 724 -20.73 5.61 38.60
CA MET A 724 -20.19 4.50 39.39
C MET A 724 -19.44 4.98 40.64
N SER A 725 -19.03 6.25 40.70
CA SER A 725 -18.36 6.84 41.85
C SER A 725 -19.33 7.43 42.87
N THR A 726 -18.98 7.32 44.15
CA THR A 726 -19.67 7.97 45.28
C THR A 726 -19.06 9.32 45.64
N ASP A 727 -17.98 9.74 44.98
CA ASP A 727 -17.28 11.01 45.23
C ASP A 727 -18.19 12.23 45.00
N ILE A 728 -18.04 13.26 45.83
CA ILE A 728 -18.78 14.52 45.74
C ILE A 728 -18.46 15.23 44.42
N SER A 729 -17.19 15.28 44.02
CA SER A 729 -16.78 15.89 42.75
C SER A 729 -17.35 15.12 41.56
N ALA A 730 -17.55 13.81 41.68
CA ALA A 730 -18.23 13.02 40.66
C ALA A 730 -19.71 13.41 40.55
N GLN A 731 -20.39 13.67 41.67
CA GLN A 731 -21.79 14.12 41.70
C GLN A 731 -21.95 15.50 41.07
N GLU A 732 -21.07 16.44 41.38
CA GLU A 732 -21.05 17.78 40.77
C GLU A 732 -20.86 17.68 39.25
N ALA A 733 -19.94 16.82 38.80
CA ALA A 733 -19.68 16.58 37.38
C ALA A 733 -20.87 15.97 36.62
N ARG A 734 -21.80 15.26 37.30
CA ARG A 734 -23.02 14.70 36.65
C ARG A 734 -23.84 15.79 35.98
N SER A 735 -23.97 16.95 36.62
CA SER A 735 -24.71 18.10 36.07
C SER A 735 -24.17 18.56 34.71
N ARG A 736 -22.88 18.36 34.44
CA ARG A 736 -22.25 18.70 33.15
C ARG A 736 -22.57 17.71 32.04
N PHE A 737 -22.92 16.46 32.37
CA PHE A 737 -23.37 15.47 31.39
C PHE A 737 -24.89 15.50 31.16
N ILE A 738 -25.67 16.01 32.11
CA ILE A 738 -27.13 16.15 32.00
C ILE A 738 -27.45 17.38 31.13
N GLN A 739 -27.27 17.23 29.83
CA GLN A 739 -27.54 18.26 28.83
C GLN A 739 -28.24 17.66 27.61
N GLN A 740 -29.18 18.41 27.01
CA GLN A 740 -29.92 17.99 25.82
C GLN A 740 -29.01 17.57 24.65
N PRO A 741 -27.93 18.30 24.29
CA PRO A 741 -27.07 17.90 23.17
C PRO A 741 -26.35 16.56 23.41
N ILE A 742 -26.03 16.21 24.66
CA ILE A 742 -25.39 14.94 25.02
C ILE A 742 -26.40 13.79 24.90
N ALA A 743 -27.63 14.00 25.40
CA ALA A 743 -28.70 13.02 25.24
C ALA A 743 -28.96 12.72 23.75
N LYS A 744 -29.01 13.76 22.91
CA LYS A 744 -29.17 13.65 21.46
C LYS A 744 -28.10 12.79 20.80
N VAL A 745 -26.81 13.08 21.00
CA VAL A 745 -25.73 12.30 20.36
C VAL A 745 -25.70 10.85 20.83
N LEU A 746 -26.07 10.57 22.10
CA LEU A 746 -26.19 9.20 22.63
C LEU A 746 -27.37 8.44 22.01
N VAL A 747 -28.52 9.09 21.82
CA VAL A 747 -29.68 8.51 21.11
C VAL A 747 -29.33 8.25 19.64
N GLU A 748 -28.66 9.20 18.97
CA GLU A 748 -28.17 9.01 17.60
C GLU A 748 -27.19 7.84 17.49
N LEU A 749 -26.25 7.69 18.44
CA LEU A 749 -25.33 6.54 18.50
C LEU A 749 -26.11 5.22 18.57
N LEU A 750 -27.11 5.12 19.45
CA LEU A 750 -27.97 3.94 19.57
C LEU A 750 -28.73 3.65 18.27
N CYS A 751 -29.35 4.67 17.67
CA CYS A 751 -30.16 4.55 16.47
C CYS A 751 -29.33 4.16 15.23
N ASN A 752 -28.09 4.63 15.14
CA ASN A 752 -27.23 4.48 13.96
C ASN A 752 -26.29 3.26 14.00
N THR A 753 -26.00 2.71 15.19
CA THR A 753 -24.99 1.64 15.35
C THR A 753 -25.55 0.25 15.66
N ARG A 754 -26.83 -0.02 15.33
CA ARG A 754 -27.52 -1.31 15.59
C ARG A 754 -26.76 -2.56 15.15
N LYS A 755 -25.93 -2.45 14.10
CA LYS A 755 -25.10 -3.56 13.58
C LYS A 755 -23.91 -3.89 14.49
N TYR A 756 -23.58 -3.03 15.44
CA TYR A 756 -22.45 -3.13 16.36
C TYR A 756 -22.96 -3.28 17.79
N GLN A 757 -23.07 -4.52 18.26
CA GLN A 757 -23.66 -4.85 19.56
C GLN A 757 -22.96 -4.18 20.74
N ILE A 758 -21.62 -4.02 20.67
CA ILE A 758 -20.83 -3.36 21.72
C ILE A 758 -21.24 -1.89 21.86
N LEU A 759 -21.31 -1.15 20.73
CA LEU A 759 -21.71 0.26 20.72
C LEU A 759 -23.16 0.44 21.17
N THR A 760 -24.04 -0.46 20.73
CA THR A 760 -25.45 -0.48 21.15
C THR A 760 -25.56 -0.64 22.66
N ASN A 761 -24.85 -1.60 23.25
CA ASN A 761 -24.85 -1.81 24.70
C ASN A 761 -24.22 -0.64 25.47
N GLU A 762 -23.10 -0.10 24.97
CA GLU A 762 -22.46 1.09 25.53
C GLU A 762 -23.40 2.30 25.60
N ALA A 763 -24.12 2.57 24.50
CA ALA A 763 -25.11 3.65 24.42
C ALA A 763 -26.27 3.44 25.40
N ILE A 764 -26.87 2.24 25.44
CA ILE A 764 -27.99 1.94 26.35
C ILE A 764 -27.56 2.09 27.80
N MET A 765 -26.38 1.60 28.18
CA MET A 765 -25.88 1.78 29.55
C MET A 765 -25.72 3.26 29.92
N ALA A 766 -25.13 4.07 29.04
CA ALA A 766 -24.95 5.50 29.30
C ALA A 766 -26.30 6.23 29.38
N LEU A 767 -27.23 5.94 28.46
CA LEU A 767 -28.59 6.49 28.48
C LEU A 767 -29.37 6.06 29.72
N THR A 768 -29.19 4.82 30.20
CA THR A 768 -29.82 4.32 31.43
C THR A 768 -29.35 5.10 32.66
N LEU A 769 -28.05 5.36 32.75
CA LEU A 769 -27.47 6.17 33.83
C LEU A 769 -27.94 7.61 33.75
N LEU A 770 -27.97 8.19 32.54
CA LEU A 770 -28.47 9.55 32.34
C LEU A 770 -29.96 9.67 32.70
N ALA A 771 -30.78 8.68 32.33
CA ALA A 771 -32.20 8.60 32.66
C ALA A 771 -32.49 8.35 34.15
N SER A 772 -31.49 8.04 34.98
CA SER A 772 -31.68 7.97 36.44
C SER A 772 -31.96 9.34 37.05
N ASP A 773 -31.54 10.41 36.36
CA ASP A 773 -31.85 11.79 36.70
C ASP A 773 -33.12 12.26 35.94
N PRO A 774 -34.04 12.99 36.60
CA PRO A 774 -35.28 13.44 35.96
C PRO A 774 -35.08 14.33 34.74
N ALA A 775 -34.10 15.25 34.76
CA ALA A 775 -33.81 16.10 33.60
C ALA A 775 -33.20 15.27 32.45
N GLY A 776 -32.33 14.32 32.79
CA GLY A 776 -31.76 13.38 31.83
C GLY A 776 -32.82 12.53 31.12
N ALA A 777 -33.79 11.99 31.87
CA ALA A 777 -34.93 11.26 31.29
C ALA A 777 -35.75 12.13 30.33
N ASN A 778 -36.03 13.39 30.72
CA ASN A 778 -36.77 14.33 29.89
C ASN A 778 -36.07 14.69 28.59
N TYR A 779 -34.74 14.88 28.60
CA TYR A 779 -33.96 15.17 27.39
C TYR A 779 -33.91 13.97 26.44
N ILE A 780 -33.81 12.75 26.96
CA ILE A 780 -33.83 11.55 26.12
C ILE A 780 -35.20 11.39 25.45
N LEU A 781 -36.28 11.67 26.18
CA LEU A 781 -37.65 11.61 25.66
C LEU A 781 -37.94 12.69 24.60
N GLU A 782 -37.19 13.78 24.55
CA GLU A 782 -37.33 14.79 23.49
C GLU A 782 -36.83 14.28 22.13
N GLU A 783 -35.96 13.26 22.11
CA GLU A 783 -35.35 12.69 20.91
C GLU A 783 -36.07 11.40 20.44
N ASN A 784 -37.40 11.32 20.65
CA ASN A 784 -38.18 10.08 20.55
C ASN A 784 -38.38 9.52 19.13
N ASP A 785 -38.27 10.35 18.09
CA ASP A 785 -38.71 10.04 16.71
C ASP A 785 -38.25 8.67 16.18
N ASN A 786 -37.03 8.24 16.56
CA ASN A 786 -36.46 6.96 16.16
C ASN A 786 -36.09 6.03 17.33
N LEU A 787 -36.24 6.48 18.57
CA LEU A 787 -35.82 5.74 19.76
C LEU A 787 -36.73 4.53 20.00
N ALA A 788 -38.05 4.74 20.02
CA ALA A 788 -39.02 3.68 20.27
C ALA A 788 -38.92 2.55 19.22
N SER A 789 -38.82 2.90 17.93
CA SER A 789 -38.71 1.93 16.84
C SER A 789 -37.41 1.12 16.92
N THR A 790 -36.30 1.77 17.31
CA THR A 790 -35.00 1.11 17.48
C THR A 790 -35.03 0.13 18.65
N LEU A 791 -35.53 0.54 19.82
CA LEU A 791 -35.63 -0.33 20.99
C LEU A 791 -36.54 -1.53 20.73
N LYS A 792 -37.67 -1.32 20.03
CA LYS A 792 -38.59 -2.37 19.63
C LYS A 792 -37.91 -3.45 18.78
N GLN A 793 -37.15 -3.03 17.77
CA GLN A 793 -36.40 -3.96 16.92
C GLN A 793 -35.35 -4.74 17.72
N LEU A 794 -34.65 -4.09 18.66
CA LEU A 794 -33.66 -4.77 19.51
C LEU A 794 -34.29 -5.81 20.46
N LEU A 795 -35.48 -5.53 20.98
CA LEU A 795 -36.24 -6.48 21.82
C LEU A 795 -36.74 -7.68 21.00
N GLN A 796 -37.17 -7.45 19.76
CA GLN A 796 -37.69 -8.47 18.85
C GLN A 796 -36.60 -9.38 18.22
N ASP A 797 -35.33 -8.96 18.27
CA ASP A 797 -34.22 -9.77 17.79
C ASP A 797 -34.12 -11.10 18.57
N GLN A 798 -34.17 -12.22 17.84
CA GLN A 798 -34.17 -13.59 18.37
C GLN A 798 -32.76 -14.17 18.51
N ASN A 799 -31.71 -13.43 18.18
CA ASN A 799 -30.33 -13.90 18.34
C ASN A 799 -29.97 -14.08 19.84
N GLU A 800 -29.52 -15.29 20.22
CA GLU A 800 -29.19 -15.71 21.62
C GLU A 800 -28.20 -14.79 22.36
N VAL A 801 -27.35 -14.05 21.63
CA VAL A 801 -26.29 -13.20 22.20
C VAL A 801 -26.85 -11.94 22.90
N ASN A 802 -28.16 -11.69 22.82
CA ASN A 802 -28.76 -10.40 23.20
C ASN A 802 -29.48 -10.33 24.56
N LYS A 803 -29.41 -11.36 25.42
CA LYS A 803 -30.16 -11.39 26.69
C LYS A 803 -29.80 -10.24 27.65
N LYS A 804 -28.50 -9.95 27.82
CA LYS A 804 -28.03 -8.82 28.65
C LYS A 804 -28.47 -7.47 28.10
N LEU A 805 -28.53 -7.32 26.77
CA LEU A 805 -29.01 -6.09 26.16
C LEU A 805 -30.50 -5.90 26.42
N LYS A 806 -31.31 -6.96 26.30
CA LYS A 806 -32.75 -6.92 26.63
C LYS A 806 -32.98 -6.53 28.08
N LEU A 807 -32.18 -7.07 29.00
CA LEU A 807 -32.20 -6.67 30.42
C LEU A 807 -31.89 -5.16 30.58
N ASN A 808 -30.84 -4.68 29.94
CA ASN A 808 -30.48 -3.25 29.97
C ASN A 808 -31.58 -2.37 29.38
N ILE A 809 -32.26 -2.83 28.32
CA ILE A 809 -33.42 -2.12 27.74
C ILE A 809 -34.58 -2.06 28.73
N CYS A 810 -34.88 -3.14 29.47
CA CYS A 810 -35.93 -3.12 30.49
C CYS A 810 -35.63 -2.08 31.58
N VAL A 811 -34.40 -2.03 32.08
CA VAL A 811 -33.98 -1.05 33.10
C VAL A 811 -34.02 0.38 32.53
N PHE A 812 -33.55 0.57 31.30
CA PHE A 812 -33.60 1.85 30.61
C PHE A 812 -35.03 2.36 30.46
N TYR A 813 -35.94 1.50 29.98
CA TYR A 813 -37.37 1.79 29.85
C TYR A 813 -37.98 2.18 31.19
N SER A 814 -37.68 1.44 32.26
CA SER A 814 -38.16 1.76 33.60
C SER A 814 -37.72 3.14 34.06
N ASN A 815 -36.46 3.52 33.84
CA ASN A 815 -35.95 4.83 34.22
C ASN A 815 -36.65 5.96 33.45
N LEU A 816 -36.84 5.80 32.13
CA LEU A 816 -37.53 6.81 31.31
C LEU A 816 -38.97 7.07 31.76
N ILE A 817 -39.73 6.02 32.05
CA ILE A 817 -41.15 6.15 32.41
C ILE A 817 -41.34 6.63 33.85
N LEU A 818 -40.49 6.20 34.79
CA LEU A 818 -40.67 6.49 36.21
C LEU A 818 -40.03 7.81 36.65
N LYS A 819 -38.99 8.30 35.95
CA LYS A 819 -38.22 9.48 36.36
C LYS A 819 -38.58 10.76 35.64
N GLN A 820 -39.45 10.72 34.62
CA GLN A 820 -39.96 11.93 33.97
C GLN A 820 -40.64 12.87 34.99
N THR A 821 -40.46 14.18 34.84
CA THR A 821 -41.06 15.18 35.74
C THR A 821 -42.40 15.72 35.26
N GLU A 822 -42.72 15.51 33.97
CA GLU A 822 -43.97 15.93 33.33
C GLU A 822 -44.52 14.72 32.56
N GLN A 823 -45.85 14.52 32.54
CA GLN A 823 -46.50 13.51 31.69
C GLN A 823 -46.32 13.90 30.22
N LYS A 824 -45.14 13.63 29.67
CA LYS A 824 -44.80 13.96 28.29
C LYS A 824 -45.50 12.97 27.37
N LEU A 825 -46.16 13.49 26.32
CA LEU A 825 -46.75 12.70 25.23
C LEU A 825 -45.78 11.61 24.73
N ASN A 826 -44.50 11.96 24.59
CA ASN A 826 -43.45 11.05 24.12
C ASN A 826 -43.23 9.84 25.04
N ALA A 827 -43.41 9.98 26.35
CA ALA A 827 -43.29 8.86 27.29
C ALA A 827 -44.49 7.90 27.17
N GLU A 828 -45.70 8.43 26.98
CA GLU A 828 -46.89 7.61 26.71
C GLU A 828 -46.74 6.89 25.36
N GLU A 829 -46.25 7.56 24.33
CA GLU A 829 -45.96 6.94 23.03
C GLU A 829 -44.91 5.83 23.14
N LEU A 830 -43.84 6.05 23.91
CA LEU A 830 -42.80 5.05 24.16
C LEU A 830 -43.36 3.84 24.93
N LYS A 831 -44.17 4.09 25.97
CA LYS A 831 -44.89 3.06 26.73
C LYS A 831 -45.78 2.22 25.82
N ASN A 832 -46.65 2.87 25.04
CA ASN A 832 -47.55 2.20 24.09
C ASN A 832 -46.80 1.37 23.03
N SER A 833 -45.60 1.80 22.63
CA SER A 833 -44.81 1.11 21.61
C SER A 833 -44.09 -0.15 22.13
N LEU A 834 -43.59 -0.12 23.38
CA LEU A 834 -42.67 -1.13 23.93
C LEU A 834 -43.30 -2.05 24.98
N GLU A 835 -44.38 -1.63 25.67
CA GLU A 835 -44.93 -2.37 26.82
C GLU A 835 -45.29 -3.82 26.46
N SER A 836 -45.89 -4.04 25.30
CA SER A 836 -46.24 -5.39 24.84
C SER A 836 -44.99 -6.26 24.60
N ASP A 837 -43.93 -5.70 24.01
CA ASP A 837 -42.70 -6.43 23.71
C ASP A 837 -41.94 -6.78 25.01
N ILE A 838 -41.93 -5.87 26.00
CA ILE A 838 -41.34 -6.12 27.33
C ILE A 838 -42.17 -7.15 28.11
N LYS A 839 -43.51 -7.12 28.01
CA LYS A 839 -44.39 -8.09 28.66
C LYS A 839 -44.11 -9.52 28.17
N LEU A 840 -43.82 -9.71 26.89
CA LEU A 840 -43.43 -11.03 26.36
C LEU A 840 -42.16 -11.58 27.02
N LEU A 841 -41.23 -10.72 27.48
CA LEU A 841 -40.01 -11.15 28.16
C LEU A 841 -40.27 -11.70 29.58
N THR A 842 -41.44 -11.47 30.17
CA THR A 842 -41.80 -12.05 31.47
C THR A 842 -41.91 -13.58 31.42
N GLU A 843 -42.14 -14.14 30.23
CA GLU A 843 -42.24 -15.56 29.97
C GLU A 843 -40.92 -16.14 29.41
N ASP A 844 -39.83 -15.35 29.37
CA ASP A 844 -38.54 -15.82 28.87
C ASP A 844 -37.96 -16.94 29.76
N SER A 845 -37.30 -17.90 29.13
CA SER A 845 -36.53 -18.98 29.77
C SER A 845 -35.47 -18.50 30.77
N ASP A 846 -34.96 -17.28 30.61
CA ASP A 846 -33.95 -16.69 31.48
C ASP A 846 -34.58 -16.08 32.75
N SER A 847 -34.22 -16.64 33.91
CA SER A 847 -34.82 -16.22 35.18
C SER A 847 -34.51 -14.76 35.55
N GLU A 848 -33.39 -14.18 35.13
CA GLU A 848 -33.02 -12.81 35.49
C GLU A 848 -33.75 -11.80 34.61
N LEU A 849 -33.82 -12.08 33.31
CA LEU A 849 -34.57 -11.28 32.35
C LEU A 849 -36.08 -11.29 32.65
N SER A 850 -36.65 -12.47 32.90
CA SER A 850 -38.07 -12.63 33.24
C SER A 850 -38.45 -11.86 34.51
N LYS A 851 -37.65 -11.99 35.59
CA LYS A 851 -37.88 -11.26 36.86
C LYS A 851 -37.75 -9.75 36.68
N THR A 852 -36.75 -9.30 35.94
CA THR A 852 -36.53 -7.87 35.68
C THR A 852 -37.69 -7.30 34.87
N ALA A 853 -38.10 -7.96 33.78
CA ALA A 853 -39.24 -7.54 32.97
C ALA A 853 -40.54 -7.47 33.79
N ALA A 854 -40.81 -8.47 34.63
CA ALA A 854 -42.00 -8.49 35.48
C ALA A 854 -42.00 -7.34 36.50
N THR A 855 -40.84 -7.04 37.10
CA THR A 855 -40.68 -5.94 38.05
C THR A 855 -40.89 -4.60 37.37
N VAL A 856 -40.31 -4.41 36.18
CA VAL A 856 -40.43 -3.19 35.39
C VAL A 856 -41.89 -2.92 35.00
N ILE A 857 -42.60 -3.93 34.47
CA ILE A 857 -44.02 -3.79 34.09
C ILE A 857 -44.89 -3.46 35.30
N ALA A 858 -44.65 -4.10 36.45
CA ALA A 858 -45.38 -3.80 37.67
C ALA A 858 -45.17 -2.36 38.13
N ALA A 859 -43.92 -1.87 38.09
CA ALA A 859 -43.58 -0.51 38.49
C ALA A 859 -44.17 0.54 37.54
N THR A 860 -44.07 0.34 36.21
CA THR A 860 -44.55 1.30 35.21
C THR A 860 -46.06 1.33 35.03
N ASN A 861 -46.80 0.38 35.63
CA ASN A 861 -48.27 0.38 35.66
C ASN A 861 -48.86 0.88 36.98
N ALA A 862 -48.04 1.00 38.03
CA ALA A 862 -48.42 1.63 39.29
C ALA A 862 -48.22 3.16 39.27
N ASN A 863 -47.38 3.64 38.35
CA ASN A 863 -47.13 5.05 38.03
C ASN A 863 -47.96 5.46 36.81
#